data_AF-A0A7V3GTQ6-F1
#
_entry.id   AF-A0A7V3GTQ6-F1
#
_cell.length_a   1.000
_cell.length_b   1.000
_cell.length_c   1.000
_cell.angle_alpha   90.00
_cell.angle_beta   90.00
_cell.angle_gamma   90.00
#
_symmetry.space_group_name_H-M   'P 1'
#
loop_
_entity.id
_entity.type
_entity.pdbx_description
1 polymer ?
#
loop_
_entity_poly.entity_id
_entity_poly.type
_entity_poly.pdbx_seq_one_letter_code
_entity_poly.pdbx_strand_id
1 'polypeptide(L)'
;MMALVRNADSAPMMLRLGGRIAKNLKGALVIMQIAEVAEGIPEEEQQKHGAQLWRQLSQRVQELGGSVEGVTVKPMVRVAQDVILGAINASEELHPQYLLVAPDFIADDPDRNLKDYDKILRKSSSHVIFLNRFPKSGDFKHIAVFMDRGIQAPLTLSMANMLLAEGGVLEIVHVITPAELEDKEEHRREHILSVLENEGISEDEVTITFVQANAMEDAVEAIAKWVDLILLGANKNFMTQLPTFTGGNAYLFQNLDAPIILAAKHEKLRLGWLSNLWVFLTDPLPKLTLEDREEAARNIIAGADPTIDFFILILLSAGIATYGLLQNSGAVIIGAMLVAPLMSPIVAIAMSMIRGDVRYLGVAAQATAQGVLLAIAVGAALTFFSPIKAPTNEIMGRTHPNLLDLSIAFLSGAAGAYAMSRKSIASALPGVSIAVALVPPLAVVGYGFAVADLDIAFGALLLFFTNLIAIVLAASLVFIALDFLTTEKQTWGEIVRGLRVTAAFAIVVMMILGWVTYTTVTEQHKLTAIHQVLDQKLYAANFKPLDVKIERNRHGGYVIQGALLSYDRSLTAEQMKRLGEDLEKAVGGPVTLDITTIPAASEGVSFETAVTTTEIEEAVRSMIKELPVEEIVLTVEPNPERYKVVLAVMAFKPNALPAKKVDELEQALSEKYDKPVEINVYAIPTEKIDR
;
A
#
# COMPACT_ATOMS: atom_id res chain seq x y z
N MET A 1 37.53 4.08 -19.46
CA MET A 1 36.35 3.32 -19.91
C MET A 1 36.54 1.85 -19.55
N MET A 2 35.46 1.14 -19.22
CA MET A 2 35.48 -0.31 -19.02
C MET A 2 34.51 -0.99 -19.99
N ALA A 3 34.91 -2.11 -20.59
CA ALA A 3 34.07 -2.95 -21.44
C ALA A 3 33.97 -4.35 -20.83
N LEU A 4 32.75 -4.84 -20.59
CA LEU A 4 32.44 -6.14 -20.02
C LEU A 4 32.12 -7.14 -21.12
N VAL A 5 32.77 -8.30 -21.09
CA VAL A 5 32.55 -9.41 -22.01
C VAL A 5 32.39 -10.72 -21.25
N ARG A 6 31.56 -11.63 -21.75
CA ARG A 6 31.45 -12.99 -21.19
C ARG A 6 32.43 -13.95 -21.83
N ASN A 7 32.61 -13.84 -23.14
CA ASN A 7 33.56 -14.63 -23.91
C ASN A 7 34.61 -13.72 -24.59
N ALA A 8 35.85 -14.21 -24.69
CA ALA A 8 36.93 -13.58 -25.44
C ALA A 8 36.59 -13.42 -26.94
N ASP A 9 35.71 -14.24 -27.50
CA ASP A 9 35.28 -14.11 -28.91
C ASP A 9 34.46 -12.84 -29.17
N SER A 10 33.81 -12.30 -28.14
CA SER A 10 33.05 -11.04 -28.19
C SER A 10 33.95 -9.80 -28.05
N ALA A 11 35.21 -10.00 -27.64
CA ALA A 11 36.15 -8.92 -27.40
C ALA A 11 36.41 -8.02 -28.62
N PRO A 12 36.57 -8.51 -29.87
CA PRO A 12 36.97 -7.65 -30.98
C PRO A 12 36.01 -6.47 -31.24
N MET A 13 34.70 -6.71 -31.18
CA MET A 13 33.71 -5.65 -31.37
C MET A 13 33.72 -4.66 -30.21
N MET A 14 33.75 -5.18 -28.98
CA MET A 14 33.77 -4.38 -27.75
C MET A 14 35.04 -3.52 -27.64
N LEU A 15 36.17 -4.04 -28.11
CA LEU A 15 37.44 -3.32 -28.20
C LEU A 15 37.38 -2.17 -29.21
N ARG A 16 36.74 -2.37 -30.37
CA ARG A 16 36.56 -1.31 -31.38
C ARG A 16 35.65 -0.19 -30.86
N LEU A 17 34.47 -0.55 -30.34
CA LEU A 17 33.50 0.41 -29.78
C LEU A 17 34.10 1.16 -28.58
N GLY A 18 34.68 0.40 -27.65
CA GLY A 18 35.34 0.97 -26.47
C GLY A 18 36.56 1.80 -26.80
N GLY A 19 37.32 1.42 -27.83
CA GLY A 19 38.48 2.15 -28.33
C GLY A 19 38.10 3.52 -28.88
N ARG A 20 37.05 3.58 -29.72
CA ARG A 20 36.53 4.86 -30.27
C ARG A 20 36.05 5.81 -29.18
N ILE A 21 35.25 5.31 -28.24
CA ILE A 21 34.75 6.13 -27.12
C ILE A 21 35.93 6.59 -26.25
N ALA A 22 36.86 5.69 -25.89
CA ALA A 22 38.02 6.04 -25.08
C ALA A 22 38.97 7.03 -25.77
N LYS A 23 39.12 6.95 -27.11
CA LYS A 23 39.94 7.87 -27.92
C LYS A 23 39.41 9.30 -27.84
N ASN A 24 38.10 9.47 -28.05
CA ASN A 24 37.45 10.78 -27.95
C ASN A 24 37.53 11.36 -26.53
N LEU A 25 37.49 10.50 -25.51
CA LEU A 25 37.67 10.90 -24.11
C LEU A 25 39.14 11.09 -23.68
N LYS A 26 40.11 10.84 -24.57
CA LYS A 26 41.56 10.85 -24.26
C LYS A 26 41.93 9.95 -23.07
N GLY A 27 41.23 8.81 -22.94
CA GLY A 27 41.35 7.89 -21.81
C GLY A 27 41.98 6.54 -22.17
N ALA A 28 41.91 5.59 -21.23
CA ALA A 28 42.29 4.19 -21.43
C ALA A 28 41.06 3.27 -21.46
N LEU A 29 41.21 2.12 -22.11
CA LEU A 29 40.19 1.07 -22.17
C LEU A 29 40.63 -0.13 -21.32
N VAL A 30 39.78 -0.52 -20.38
CA VAL A 30 39.88 -1.80 -19.67
C VAL A 30 38.86 -2.75 -20.29
N ILE A 31 39.32 -3.88 -20.83
CA ILE A 31 38.42 -4.97 -21.20
C ILE A 31 38.42 -6.00 -20.08
N MET A 32 37.25 -6.30 -19.53
CA MET A 32 37.09 -7.15 -18.37
C MET A 32 36.18 -8.33 -18.65
N GLN A 33 36.64 -9.51 -18.29
CA GLN A 33 35.85 -10.74 -18.29
C GLN A 33 35.64 -11.21 -16.85
N ILE A 34 34.43 -11.67 -16.53
CA ILE A 34 34.11 -12.17 -15.20
C ILE A 34 34.02 -13.69 -15.25
N ALA A 35 34.91 -14.34 -14.51
CA ALA A 35 34.97 -15.78 -14.34
C ALA A 35 34.00 -16.18 -13.23
N GLU A 36 32.83 -16.68 -13.61
CA GLU A 36 31.84 -17.21 -12.67
C GLU A 36 32.31 -18.54 -12.10
N VAL A 37 32.37 -18.64 -10.77
CA VAL A 37 32.85 -19.84 -10.07
C VAL A 37 31.84 -20.21 -8.99
N ALA A 38 31.39 -21.46 -9.02
CA ALA A 38 30.45 -21.98 -8.03
C ALA A 38 31.05 -21.98 -6.60
N GLU A 39 30.16 -21.89 -5.62
CA GLU A 39 30.54 -21.90 -4.22
C GLU A 39 31.17 -23.25 -3.83
N GLY A 40 32.28 -23.22 -3.07
CA GLY A 40 33.00 -24.41 -2.62
C GLY A 40 34.17 -24.88 -3.50
N ILE A 41 34.45 -24.22 -4.63
CA ILE A 41 35.64 -24.51 -5.45
C ILE A 41 36.92 -24.00 -4.74
N PRO A 42 38.00 -24.79 -4.62
CA PRO A 42 39.25 -24.37 -3.99
C PRO A 42 39.89 -23.17 -4.70
N GLU A 43 40.45 -22.22 -3.93
CA GLU A 43 41.04 -20.97 -4.45
C GLU A 43 42.07 -21.19 -5.57
N GLU A 44 42.90 -22.24 -5.45
CA GLU A 44 43.91 -22.58 -6.47
C GLU A 44 43.29 -22.93 -7.83
N GLU A 45 42.13 -23.59 -7.83
CA GLU A 45 41.39 -23.95 -9.05
C GLU A 45 40.70 -22.73 -9.65
N GLN A 46 40.18 -21.84 -8.79
CA GLN A 46 39.63 -20.54 -9.22
C GLN A 46 40.70 -19.68 -9.91
N GLN A 47 41.89 -19.60 -9.33
CA GLN A 47 43.02 -18.84 -9.90
C GLN A 47 43.49 -19.45 -11.22
N LYS A 48 43.55 -20.78 -11.33
CA LYS A 48 43.86 -21.46 -12.60
C LYS A 48 42.84 -21.14 -13.69
N HIS A 49 41.55 -21.18 -13.36
CA HIS A 49 40.47 -20.84 -14.29
C HIS A 49 40.55 -19.38 -14.75
N GLY A 50 40.70 -18.43 -13.81
CA GLY A 50 40.88 -17.01 -14.12
C GLY A 50 42.13 -16.74 -14.97
N ALA A 51 43.25 -17.39 -14.68
CA ALA A 51 44.49 -17.27 -15.45
C ALA A 51 44.34 -17.80 -16.89
N GLN A 52 43.57 -18.87 -17.10
CA GLN A 52 43.28 -19.39 -18.44
C GLN A 52 42.48 -18.39 -19.26
N LEU A 53 41.41 -17.83 -18.70
CA LEU A 53 40.59 -16.81 -19.36
C LEU A 53 41.41 -15.55 -19.66
N TRP A 54 42.29 -15.15 -18.73
CA TRP A 54 43.14 -13.98 -18.93
C TRP A 54 44.11 -14.17 -20.11
N ARG A 55 44.67 -15.38 -20.29
CA ARG A 55 45.52 -15.68 -21.45
C ARG A 55 44.74 -15.57 -22.77
N GLN A 56 43.52 -16.12 -22.82
CA GLN A 56 42.66 -16.04 -24.01
C GLN A 56 42.31 -14.59 -24.34
N LEU A 57 41.87 -13.82 -23.35
CA LEU A 57 41.52 -12.41 -23.53
C LEU A 57 42.75 -11.57 -23.94
N SER A 58 43.89 -11.81 -23.32
CA SER A 58 45.14 -11.10 -23.64
C SER A 58 45.64 -11.41 -25.05
N GLN A 59 45.51 -12.67 -25.49
CA GLN A 59 45.84 -13.05 -26.86
C GLN A 59 44.95 -12.31 -27.87
N ARG A 60 43.64 -12.21 -27.63
CA ARG A 60 42.73 -11.44 -28.50
C ARG A 60 43.08 -9.94 -28.56
N VAL A 61 43.50 -9.36 -27.45
CA VAL A 61 43.98 -7.97 -27.41
C VAL A 61 45.28 -7.80 -28.21
N GLN A 62 46.20 -8.77 -28.12
CA GLN A 62 47.46 -8.75 -28.87
C GLN A 62 47.27 -8.97 -30.38
N GLU A 63 46.33 -9.83 -30.78
CA GLU A 63 45.95 -10.04 -32.20
C GLU A 63 45.49 -8.73 -32.86
N LEU A 64 44.93 -7.80 -32.08
CA LEU A 64 44.52 -6.47 -32.52
C LEU A 64 45.61 -5.40 -32.36
N GLY A 65 46.86 -5.79 -32.06
CA GLY A 65 48.01 -4.90 -31.97
C GLY A 65 48.22 -4.25 -30.60
N GLY A 66 47.52 -4.71 -29.55
CA GLY A 66 47.69 -4.24 -28.15
C GLY A 66 47.21 -2.81 -27.87
N SER A 67 46.90 -2.04 -28.91
CA SER A 67 46.19 -0.78 -28.88
C SER A 67 45.13 -0.79 -29.97
N VAL A 68 43.97 -0.22 -29.67
CA VAL A 68 42.86 -0.12 -30.62
C VAL A 68 42.51 1.35 -30.73
N GLU A 69 42.41 1.86 -31.97
CA GLU A 69 42.10 3.27 -32.22
C GLU A 69 43.12 4.25 -31.60
N GLY A 70 44.36 3.80 -31.36
CA GLY A 70 45.41 4.58 -30.69
C GLY A 70 45.30 4.60 -29.17
N VAL A 71 44.39 3.83 -28.58
CA VAL A 71 44.16 3.74 -27.14
C VAL A 71 44.81 2.49 -26.55
N THR A 72 45.45 2.64 -25.38
CA THR A 72 46.00 1.50 -24.64
C THR A 72 44.88 0.65 -24.06
N VAL A 73 44.91 -0.65 -24.35
CA VAL A 73 43.94 -1.63 -23.86
C VAL A 73 44.56 -2.47 -22.74
N LYS A 74 43.86 -2.59 -21.60
CA LYS A 74 44.25 -3.45 -20.48
C LYS A 74 43.28 -4.61 -20.31
N PRO A 75 43.69 -5.87 -20.58
CA PRO A 75 42.87 -7.04 -20.30
C PRO A 75 42.87 -7.36 -18.80
N MET A 76 41.69 -7.55 -18.22
CA MET A 76 41.48 -7.93 -16.83
C MET A 76 40.51 -9.10 -16.73
N VAL A 77 40.75 -10.00 -15.78
CA VAL A 77 39.79 -11.06 -15.43
C VAL A 77 39.51 -10.97 -13.94
N ARG A 78 38.23 -10.98 -13.58
CA ARG A 78 37.78 -11.01 -12.18
C ARG A 78 37.08 -12.33 -11.91
N VAL A 79 37.44 -12.99 -10.83
CA VAL A 79 36.71 -14.16 -10.35
C VAL A 79 35.58 -13.70 -9.43
N ALA A 80 34.36 -14.20 -9.64
CA ALA A 80 33.21 -13.89 -8.80
C ALA A 80 32.24 -15.08 -8.75
N GLN A 81 31.44 -15.16 -7.68
CA GLN A 81 30.36 -16.14 -7.58
C GLN A 81 29.13 -15.75 -8.41
N ASP A 82 28.96 -14.45 -8.68
CA ASP A 82 27.87 -13.90 -9.49
C ASP A 82 28.47 -12.88 -10.46
N VAL A 83 28.17 -13.05 -11.75
CA VAL A 83 28.71 -12.22 -12.83
C VAL A 83 28.27 -10.76 -12.68
N ILE A 84 27.01 -10.53 -12.31
CA ILE A 84 26.42 -9.19 -12.23
C ILE A 84 26.99 -8.43 -11.04
N LEU A 85 27.05 -9.06 -9.88
CA LEU A 85 27.65 -8.48 -8.68
C LEU A 85 29.15 -8.24 -8.86
N GLY A 86 29.85 -9.17 -9.53
CA GLY A 86 31.26 -9.00 -9.90
C GLY A 86 31.49 -7.75 -10.76
N ALA A 87 30.60 -7.49 -11.71
CA ALA A 87 30.65 -6.33 -12.59
C ALA A 87 30.42 -5.02 -11.83
N ILE A 88 29.40 -5.00 -10.96
CA ILE A 88 29.09 -3.85 -10.11
C ILE A 88 30.27 -3.52 -9.19
N ASN A 89 30.80 -4.52 -8.48
CA ASN A 89 31.95 -4.35 -7.60
C ASN A 89 33.19 -3.86 -8.36
N ALA A 90 33.42 -4.35 -9.58
CA ALA A 90 34.50 -3.86 -10.42
C ALA A 90 34.30 -2.40 -10.86
N SER A 91 33.07 -2.01 -11.16
CA SER A 91 32.73 -0.62 -11.45
C SER A 91 32.98 0.28 -10.25
N GLU A 92 32.60 -0.15 -9.04
CA GLU A 92 32.85 0.59 -7.80
C GLU A 92 34.34 0.68 -7.46
N GLU A 93 35.14 -0.33 -7.79
CA GLU A 93 36.57 -0.33 -7.50
C GLU A 93 37.38 0.51 -8.50
N LEU A 94 37.06 0.40 -9.79
CA LEU A 94 37.81 1.06 -10.86
C LEU A 94 37.26 2.43 -11.25
N HIS A 95 36.05 2.77 -10.81
CA HIS A 95 35.35 4.03 -11.10
C HIS A 95 35.45 4.46 -12.57
N PRO A 96 35.13 3.61 -13.57
CA PRO A 96 35.21 4.04 -14.95
C PRO A 96 34.17 5.13 -15.21
N GLN A 97 34.45 6.07 -16.11
CA GLN A 97 33.41 7.03 -16.53
C GLN A 97 32.25 6.34 -17.26
N TYR A 98 32.58 5.37 -18.13
CA TYR A 98 31.64 4.58 -18.91
C TYR A 98 31.88 3.08 -18.73
N LEU A 99 30.78 2.34 -18.55
CA LEU A 99 30.72 0.89 -18.45
C LEU A 99 29.93 0.34 -19.66
N LEU A 100 30.64 -0.21 -20.64
CA LEU A 100 30.07 -0.81 -21.83
C LEU A 100 29.83 -2.31 -21.60
N VAL A 101 28.60 -2.78 -21.78
CA VAL A 101 28.18 -4.14 -21.48
C VAL A 101 27.81 -4.85 -22.78
N ALA A 102 28.46 -5.99 -23.03
CA ALA A 102 28.23 -6.77 -24.24
C ALA A 102 26.88 -7.51 -24.22
N PRO A 103 26.29 -7.82 -25.40
CA PRO A 103 25.05 -8.58 -25.51
C PRO A 103 25.11 -9.96 -24.84
N ASP A 104 26.25 -10.63 -24.97
CA ASP A 104 26.49 -11.96 -24.43
C ASP A 104 26.82 -11.96 -22.94
N PHE A 105 26.92 -10.78 -22.33
CA PHE A 105 27.30 -10.63 -20.92
C PHE A 105 26.25 -11.17 -19.96
N ILE A 106 24.97 -11.01 -20.30
CA ILE A 106 23.85 -11.48 -19.50
C ILE A 106 23.32 -12.78 -20.13
N ALA A 107 22.92 -13.74 -19.30
CA ALA A 107 22.53 -15.07 -19.77
C ALA A 107 21.29 -15.04 -20.69
N ASP A 108 21.19 -15.97 -21.64
CA ASP A 108 20.10 -16.10 -22.64
C ASP A 108 18.70 -16.43 -22.05
N ASP A 109 18.49 -16.25 -20.74
CA ASP A 109 17.19 -16.40 -20.09
C ASP A 109 16.40 -15.07 -20.17
N PRO A 110 15.30 -15.00 -20.94
CA PRO A 110 14.54 -13.75 -21.15
C PRO A 110 14.02 -13.11 -19.85
N ASP A 111 13.59 -13.92 -18.87
CA ASP A 111 13.01 -13.44 -17.61
C ASP A 111 14.08 -13.02 -16.60
N ARG A 112 15.25 -13.66 -16.64
CA ARG A 112 16.41 -13.31 -15.79
C ARG A 112 17.14 -12.06 -16.33
N ASN A 113 17.13 -11.87 -17.65
CA ASN A 113 17.79 -10.78 -18.36
C ASN A 113 17.41 -9.39 -17.82
N LEU A 114 16.12 -9.04 -17.78
CA LEU A 114 15.66 -7.69 -17.40
C LEU A 114 16.09 -7.30 -15.97
N LYS A 115 16.09 -8.26 -15.04
CA LYS A 115 16.49 -8.01 -13.65
C LYS A 115 17.98 -7.69 -13.55
N ASP A 116 18.80 -8.36 -14.34
CA ASP A 116 20.25 -8.18 -14.32
C ASP A 116 20.67 -6.88 -15.03
N TYR A 117 20.02 -6.51 -16.13
CA TYR A 117 20.15 -5.17 -16.72
C TYR A 117 19.80 -4.06 -15.70
N ASP A 118 18.67 -4.18 -15.01
CA ASP A 118 18.20 -3.18 -14.03
C ASP A 118 19.13 -3.10 -12.80
N LYS A 119 19.69 -4.24 -12.33
CA LYS A 119 20.69 -4.25 -11.25
C LYS A 119 21.94 -3.46 -11.64
N ILE A 120 22.49 -3.71 -12.83
CA ILE A 120 23.68 -3.00 -13.30
C ILE A 120 23.38 -1.50 -13.43
N LEU A 121 22.25 -1.13 -14.05
CA LEU A 121 21.83 0.27 -14.19
C LEU A 121 21.76 1.01 -12.86
N ARG A 122 21.13 0.39 -11.86
CA ARG A 122 20.85 1.03 -10.57
C ARG A 122 22.06 1.09 -9.65
N LYS A 123 22.91 0.08 -9.68
CA LYS A 123 24.03 -0.06 -8.73
C LYS A 123 25.38 0.35 -9.30
N SER A 124 25.52 0.45 -10.61
CA SER A 124 26.76 0.92 -11.23
C SER A 124 27.07 2.36 -10.79
N SER A 125 28.34 2.61 -10.45
CA SER A 125 28.88 3.94 -10.15
C SER A 125 29.20 4.79 -11.39
N SER A 126 28.84 4.29 -12.57
CA SER A 126 29.37 4.73 -13.87
C SER A 126 28.26 4.86 -14.90
N HIS A 127 28.46 5.67 -15.96
CA HIS A 127 27.51 5.74 -17.07
C HIS A 127 27.46 4.37 -17.78
N VAL A 128 26.29 3.74 -17.80
CA VAL A 128 26.15 2.37 -18.31
C VAL A 128 25.67 2.41 -19.75
N ILE A 129 26.28 1.57 -20.58
CA ILE A 129 25.97 1.44 -22.00
C ILE A 129 25.74 -0.04 -22.27
N PHE A 130 24.53 -0.42 -22.66
CA PHE A 130 24.23 -1.78 -23.09
C PHE A 130 24.15 -1.87 -24.60
N LEU A 131 24.64 -2.97 -25.14
CA LEU A 131 24.48 -3.34 -26.55
C LEU A 131 23.53 -4.54 -26.62
N ASN A 132 22.48 -4.48 -27.45
CA ASN A 132 21.54 -5.60 -27.55
C ASN A 132 22.07 -6.76 -28.41
N ARG A 133 22.87 -6.43 -29.42
CA ARG A 133 23.38 -7.34 -30.46
C ARG A 133 24.68 -6.79 -31.02
N PHE A 134 25.58 -7.68 -31.45
CA PHE A 134 26.83 -7.25 -32.07
C PHE A 134 26.55 -6.66 -33.47
N PRO A 135 26.93 -5.40 -33.74
CA PRO A 135 26.78 -4.82 -35.07
C PRO A 135 27.70 -5.48 -36.08
N LYS A 136 27.36 -5.37 -37.37
CA LYS A 136 28.16 -5.97 -38.46
C LYS A 136 29.52 -5.26 -38.65
N SER A 137 29.58 -3.97 -38.38
CA SER A 137 30.79 -3.14 -38.40
C SER A 137 30.86 -2.26 -37.16
N GLY A 138 32.05 -1.72 -36.86
CA GLY A 138 32.23 -0.67 -35.84
C GLY A 138 32.24 0.75 -36.44
N ASP A 139 32.12 0.86 -37.77
CA ASP A 139 32.05 2.11 -38.52
C ASP A 139 30.59 2.37 -38.91
N PHE A 140 29.93 3.21 -38.14
CA PHE A 140 28.53 3.59 -38.35
C PHE A 140 28.46 4.83 -39.23
N LYS A 141 27.82 4.72 -40.39
CA LYS A 141 27.62 5.84 -41.32
C LYS A 141 26.30 6.53 -41.08
N HIS A 142 25.31 5.82 -40.55
CA HIS A 142 24.01 6.40 -40.22
C HIS A 142 23.61 5.98 -38.81
N ILE A 143 23.56 6.95 -37.89
CA ILE A 143 23.17 6.73 -36.49
C ILE A 143 21.88 7.49 -36.22
N ALA A 144 20.86 6.81 -35.68
CA ALA A 144 19.66 7.45 -35.15
C ALA A 144 19.71 7.57 -33.63
N VAL A 145 19.44 8.77 -33.12
CA VAL A 145 19.27 9.06 -31.69
C VAL A 145 17.82 9.39 -31.44
N PHE A 146 17.15 8.58 -30.62
CA PHE A 146 15.79 8.89 -30.19
C PHE A 146 15.84 9.81 -28.98
N MET A 147 15.49 11.07 -29.21
CA MET A 147 15.38 12.06 -28.16
C MET A 147 13.96 12.08 -27.62
N ASP A 148 13.73 11.31 -26.56
CA ASP A 148 12.58 11.53 -25.67
C ASP A 148 12.90 12.67 -24.68
N ARG A 149 11.89 13.32 -24.08
CA ARG A 149 11.97 14.52 -23.20
C ARG A 149 12.75 14.32 -21.88
N GLY A 150 13.67 13.35 -21.83
CA GLY A 150 14.44 12.95 -20.66
C GLY A 150 15.86 13.52 -20.59
N ILE A 151 16.40 13.57 -19.37
CA ILE A 151 17.75 14.05 -18.99
C ILE A 151 18.88 13.19 -19.62
N GLN A 152 18.55 12.09 -20.29
CA GLN A 152 19.51 11.17 -20.93
C GLN A 152 19.89 11.58 -22.36
N ALA A 153 19.10 12.46 -22.98
CA ALA A 153 19.33 12.89 -24.36
C ALA A 153 20.76 13.43 -24.62
N PRO A 154 21.38 14.22 -23.73
CA PRO A 154 22.75 14.69 -23.94
C PRO A 154 23.77 13.55 -23.94
N LEU A 155 23.60 12.54 -23.06
CA LEU A 155 24.48 11.37 -23.01
C LEU A 155 24.40 10.54 -24.31
N THR A 156 23.18 10.27 -24.79
CA THR A 156 22.98 9.52 -26.04
C THR A 156 23.53 10.28 -27.24
N LEU A 157 23.36 11.60 -27.27
CA LEU A 157 23.85 12.44 -28.35
C LEU A 157 25.39 12.51 -28.38
N SER A 158 26.01 12.71 -27.21
CA SER A 158 27.46 12.67 -27.03
C SER A 158 28.05 11.33 -27.48
N MET A 159 27.39 10.22 -27.12
CA MET A 159 27.79 8.87 -27.56
C MET A 159 27.64 8.66 -29.06
N ALA A 160 26.56 9.14 -29.66
CA ALA A 160 26.36 9.03 -31.10
C ALA A 160 27.48 9.77 -31.85
N ASN A 161 27.81 10.98 -31.43
CA ASN A 161 28.89 11.76 -32.01
C ASN A 161 30.26 11.05 -31.87
N MET A 162 30.53 10.40 -30.73
CA MET A 162 31.77 9.63 -30.53
C MET A 162 31.87 8.35 -31.38
N LEU A 163 30.74 7.79 -31.82
CA LEU A 163 30.68 6.53 -32.58
C LEU A 163 30.49 6.74 -34.09
N LEU A 164 30.06 7.93 -34.52
CA LEU A 164 29.84 8.26 -35.91
C LEU A 164 31.16 8.17 -36.70
N ALA A 165 31.11 7.51 -37.85
CA ALA A 165 32.25 7.49 -38.78
C ALA A 165 32.41 8.86 -39.46
N GLU A 166 33.63 9.18 -39.92
CA GLU A 166 33.88 10.41 -40.68
C GLU A 166 32.96 10.50 -41.91
N GLY A 167 32.26 11.63 -42.05
CA GLY A 167 31.26 11.85 -43.11
C GLY A 167 29.95 11.08 -42.94
N GLY A 168 29.69 10.51 -41.77
CA GLY A 168 28.41 9.91 -41.42
C GLY A 168 27.30 10.94 -41.16
N VAL A 169 26.06 10.46 -41.12
CA VAL A 169 24.86 11.23 -40.82
C VAL A 169 24.37 10.89 -39.41
N LEU A 170 24.16 11.92 -38.60
CA LEU A 170 23.51 11.82 -37.30
C LEU A 170 22.05 12.25 -37.44
N GLU A 171 21.12 11.31 -37.32
CA GLU A 171 19.69 11.56 -37.34
C GLU A 171 19.14 11.65 -35.92
N ILE A 172 18.49 12.76 -35.58
CA ILE A 172 17.77 12.95 -34.33
C ILE A 172 16.29 12.68 -34.62
N VAL A 173 15.77 11.61 -34.03
CA VAL A 173 14.39 11.19 -34.22
C VAL A 173 13.58 11.61 -33.01
N HIS A 174 12.50 12.35 -33.27
CA HIS A 174 11.49 12.68 -32.27
C HIS A 174 10.15 12.07 -32.69
N VAL A 175 9.56 11.25 -31.82
CA VAL A 175 8.30 10.58 -32.10
C VAL A 175 7.16 11.48 -31.66
N ILE A 176 6.21 11.73 -32.57
CA ILE A 176 4.99 12.49 -32.30
C ILE A 176 3.84 11.49 -32.20
N THR A 177 3.24 11.39 -31.01
CA THR A 177 2.05 10.57 -30.85
C THR A 177 0.77 11.35 -31.20
N PRO A 178 -0.34 10.68 -31.61
CA PRO A 178 -1.59 11.36 -31.97
C PRO A 178 -2.19 12.23 -30.84
N ALA A 179 -1.83 11.97 -29.58
CA ALA A 179 -2.26 12.76 -28.43
C ALA A 179 -1.48 14.08 -28.28
N GLU A 180 -0.32 14.21 -28.92
CA GLU A 180 0.59 15.35 -28.81
C GLU A 180 0.42 16.34 -29.98
N LEU A 181 -0.54 16.12 -30.88
CA LEU A 181 -0.79 16.99 -32.03
C LEU A 181 -1.13 18.45 -31.66
N GLU A 182 -1.48 18.74 -30.39
CA GLU A 182 -1.74 20.10 -29.90
C GLU A 182 -0.47 20.93 -29.64
N ASP A 183 0.68 20.29 -29.39
CA ASP A 183 1.95 20.96 -29.11
C ASP A 183 2.70 21.26 -30.42
N LYS A 184 3.05 22.52 -30.67
CA LYS A 184 3.62 22.95 -31.96
C LYS A 184 5.03 22.37 -32.14
N GLU A 185 5.30 21.79 -33.32
CA GLU A 185 6.62 21.27 -33.70
C GLU A 185 7.77 22.27 -33.48
N GLU A 186 7.48 23.56 -33.58
CA GLU A 186 8.41 24.66 -33.34
C GLU A 186 8.98 24.66 -31.91
N HIS A 187 8.15 24.41 -30.89
CA HIS A 187 8.60 24.35 -29.49
C HIS A 187 9.46 23.10 -29.21
N ARG A 188 9.17 22.00 -29.91
CA ARG A 188 9.98 20.77 -29.83
C ARG A 188 11.35 20.97 -30.48
N ARG A 189 11.37 21.64 -31.63
CA ARG A 189 12.61 21.97 -32.33
C ARG A 189 13.49 22.86 -31.47
N GLU A 190 12.94 23.90 -30.84
CA GLU A 190 13.67 24.75 -29.87
C GLU A 190 14.31 23.92 -28.74
N HIS A 191 13.59 22.94 -28.20
CA HIS A 191 14.15 22.05 -27.17
C HIS A 191 15.32 21.22 -27.71
N ILE A 192 15.18 20.60 -28.88
CA ILE A 192 16.25 19.81 -29.51
C ILE A 192 17.48 20.68 -29.75
N LEU A 193 17.29 21.90 -30.29
CA LEU A 193 18.37 22.85 -30.53
C LEU A 193 19.08 23.26 -29.23
N SER A 194 18.33 23.46 -28.14
CA SER A 194 18.93 23.75 -26.84
C SER A 194 19.81 22.61 -26.32
N VAL A 195 19.45 21.34 -26.60
CA VAL A 195 20.28 20.20 -26.20
C VAL A 195 21.53 20.10 -27.09
N LEU A 196 21.38 20.34 -28.39
CA LEU A 196 22.50 20.36 -29.35
C LEU A 196 23.54 21.42 -28.99
N GLU A 197 23.09 22.64 -28.67
CA GLU A 197 23.95 23.75 -28.28
C GLU A 197 24.74 23.42 -27.00
N ASN A 198 24.09 22.81 -26.01
CA ASN A 198 24.73 22.40 -24.76
C ASN A 198 25.81 21.31 -24.96
N GLU A 199 25.62 20.44 -25.94
CA GLU A 199 26.60 19.39 -26.29
C GLU A 199 27.64 19.86 -27.33
N GLY A 200 27.54 21.11 -27.81
CA GLY A 200 28.48 21.68 -28.77
C GLY A 200 28.37 21.11 -30.18
N ILE A 201 27.20 20.61 -30.57
CA ILE A 201 26.92 20.05 -31.91
C ILE A 201 26.14 21.09 -32.73
N SER A 202 26.60 21.36 -33.95
CA SER A 202 25.92 22.33 -34.83
C SER A 202 24.64 21.74 -35.41
N GLU A 203 23.60 22.56 -35.64
CA GLU A 203 22.38 22.13 -36.33
C GLU A 203 22.69 21.58 -37.73
N ASP A 204 23.69 22.15 -38.42
CA ASP A 204 24.10 21.72 -39.76
C ASP A 204 24.74 20.31 -39.80
N GLU A 205 25.13 19.76 -38.65
CA GLU A 205 25.76 18.43 -38.52
C GLU A 205 24.72 17.32 -38.28
N VAL A 206 23.46 17.68 -38.03
CA VAL A 206 22.40 16.73 -37.67
C VAL A 206 21.17 16.86 -38.56
N THR A 207 20.48 15.74 -38.77
CA THR A 207 19.17 15.72 -39.42
C THR A 207 18.10 15.53 -38.35
N ILE A 208 17.18 16.48 -38.19
CA ILE A 208 16.06 16.37 -37.23
C ILE A 208 14.82 15.84 -37.96
N THR A 209 14.36 14.65 -37.58
CA THR A 209 13.20 13.97 -38.17
C THR A 209 12.09 13.82 -37.13
N PHE A 210 10.90 14.28 -37.49
CA PHE A 210 9.68 14.07 -36.70
C PHE A 210 8.89 12.90 -37.27
N VAL A 211 8.71 11.84 -36.49
CA VAL A 211 8.01 10.62 -36.91
C VAL A 211 6.67 10.54 -36.21
N GLN A 212 5.57 10.54 -36.96
CA GLN A 212 4.25 10.31 -36.39
C GLN A 212 4.01 8.81 -36.21
N ALA A 213 3.81 8.37 -34.96
CA ALA A 213 3.58 6.96 -34.64
C ALA A 213 2.66 6.81 -33.42
N ASN A 214 1.96 5.68 -33.31
CA ASN A 214 1.06 5.44 -32.18
C ASN A 214 1.82 5.13 -30.88
N ALA A 215 3.02 4.57 -31.02
CA ALA A 215 3.94 4.20 -29.95
C ALA A 215 5.41 4.37 -30.40
N MET A 216 6.35 4.44 -29.44
CA MET A 216 7.78 4.56 -29.73
C MET A 216 8.31 3.37 -30.53
N GLU A 217 7.77 2.17 -30.28
CA GLU A 217 8.23 0.94 -30.90
C GLU A 217 8.03 0.94 -32.41
N ASP A 218 6.87 1.42 -32.87
CA ASP A 218 6.54 1.54 -34.29
C ASP A 218 7.53 2.47 -35.01
N ALA A 219 7.89 3.59 -34.37
CA ALA A 219 8.83 4.57 -34.93
C ALA A 219 10.25 4.02 -34.98
N VAL A 220 10.69 3.34 -33.92
CA VAL A 220 12.01 2.72 -33.86
C VAL A 220 12.12 1.62 -34.92
N GLU A 221 11.10 0.78 -35.08
CA GLU A 221 11.08 -0.29 -36.09
C GLU A 221 11.06 0.25 -37.53
N ALA A 222 10.41 1.39 -37.76
CA ALA A 222 10.46 2.07 -39.05
C ALA A 222 11.89 2.54 -39.38
N ILE A 223 12.52 3.28 -38.45
CA ILE A 223 13.86 3.87 -38.63
C ILE A 223 14.95 2.80 -38.73
N ALA A 224 14.82 1.68 -37.99
CA ALA A 224 15.77 0.58 -37.95
C ALA A 224 16.14 -0.01 -39.32
N LYS A 225 15.30 0.19 -40.35
CA LYS A 225 15.49 -0.35 -41.69
C LYS A 225 16.60 0.34 -42.50
N TRP A 226 17.00 1.56 -42.14
CA TRP A 226 17.93 2.38 -42.93
C TRP A 226 19.05 3.03 -42.10
N VAL A 227 19.16 2.68 -40.82
CA VAL A 227 20.23 3.13 -39.93
C VAL A 227 21.14 1.95 -39.56
N ASP A 228 22.42 2.24 -39.31
CA ASP A 228 23.39 1.22 -38.90
C ASP A 228 23.34 0.96 -37.38
N LEU A 229 22.89 1.96 -36.61
CA LEU A 229 22.85 1.93 -35.15
C LEU A 229 21.76 2.86 -34.61
N ILE A 230 21.06 2.38 -33.58
CA ILE A 230 20.07 3.16 -32.83
C ILE A 230 20.59 3.41 -31.42
N LEU A 231 20.50 4.66 -30.94
CA LEU A 231 20.78 5.02 -29.55
C LEU A 231 19.49 5.43 -28.84
N LEU A 232 19.24 4.77 -27.70
CA LEU A 232 18.12 5.02 -26.81
C LEU A 232 18.63 5.43 -25.43
N GLY A 233 17.97 6.40 -24.80
CA GLY A 233 18.19 6.72 -23.40
C GLY A 233 17.45 5.75 -22.48
N ALA A 234 18.07 5.33 -21.37
CA ALA A 234 17.38 4.54 -20.36
C ALA A 234 16.29 5.36 -19.64
N ASN A 235 15.14 4.74 -19.39
CA ASN A 235 14.05 5.41 -18.65
C ASN A 235 14.43 5.61 -17.18
N LYS A 236 14.14 6.77 -16.61
CA LYS A 236 14.28 6.97 -15.15
C LYS A 236 13.00 6.51 -14.46
N ASN A 237 13.14 5.76 -13.37
CA ASN A 237 12.03 5.53 -12.46
C ASN A 237 11.62 6.86 -11.83
N PHE A 238 10.33 7.17 -11.86
CA PHE A 238 9.82 8.44 -11.34
C PHE A 238 10.16 8.67 -9.86
N MET A 239 10.01 7.65 -9.02
CA MET A 239 10.17 7.77 -7.57
C MET A 239 11.64 7.86 -7.16
N THR A 240 12.51 7.09 -7.82
CA THR A 240 13.92 7.01 -7.42
C THR A 240 14.85 7.83 -8.29
N GLN A 241 14.38 8.37 -9.43
CA GLN A 241 15.19 9.00 -10.47
C GLN A 241 16.35 8.12 -10.99
N LEU A 242 16.35 6.83 -10.64
CA LEU A 242 17.38 5.90 -11.09
C LEU A 242 17.05 5.44 -12.51
N PRO A 243 18.05 5.24 -13.37
CA PRO A 243 17.86 4.57 -14.63
C PRO A 243 17.27 3.18 -14.40
N THR A 244 16.31 2.79 -15.22
CA THR A 244 15.62 1.51 -15.17
C THR A 244 15.47 0.92 -16.54
N PHE A 245 15.54 -0.41 -16.56
CA PHE A 245 15.35 -1.20 -17.76
C PHE A 245 13.91 -1.72 -17.78
N THR A 246 12.95 -0.87 -18.19
CA THR A 246 11.52 -1.21 -18.22
C THR A 246 10.80 -0.56 -19.40
N GLY A 247 9.60 -1.05 -19.71
CA GLY A 247 8.71 -0.47 -20.73
C GLY A 247 9.13 -0.78 -22.17
N GLY A 248 8.75 0.11 -23.10
CA GLY A 248 9.01 -0.02 -24.54
C GLY A 248 10.49 -0.14 -24.90
N ASN A 249 11.37 0.59 -24.21
CA ASN A 249 12.82 0.49 -24.41
C ASN A 249 13.36 -0.92 -24.13
N ALA A 250 12.83 -1.62 -23.12
CA ALA A 250 13.26 -2.98 -22.83
C ALA A 250 12.74 -3.99 -23.87
N TYR A 251 11.50 -3.79 -24.34
CA TYR A 251 10.92 -4.59 -25.43
C TYR A 251 11.72 -4.41 -26.72
N LEU A 252 11.99 -3.18 -27.14
CA LEU A 252 12.79 -2.86 -28.32
C LEU A 252 14.19 -3.43 -28.21
N PHE A 253 14.84 -3.25 -27.06
CA PHE A 253 16.17 -3.75 -26.85
C PHE A 253 16.25 -5.28 -26.98
N GLN A 254 15.23 -6.02 -26.53
CA GLN A 254 15.22 -7.48 -26.62
C GLN A 254 14.75 -8.03 -27.98
N ASN A 255 13.77 -7.37 -28.61
CA ASN A 255 13.03 -7.95 -29.75
C ASN A 255 13.41 -7.36 -31.11
N LEU A 256 14.01 -6.17 -31.17
CA LEU A 256 14.35 -5.53 -32.44
C LEU A 256 15.58 -6.19 -33.08
N ASP A 257 15.47 -6.52 -34.37
CA ASP A 257 16.56 -7.10 -35.17
C ASP A 257 17.49 -6.02 -35.76
N ALA A 258 17.88 -5.05 -34.94
CA ALA A 258 18.84 -4.01 -35.28
C ALA A 258 19.76 -3.72 -34.08
N PRO A 259 21.02 -3.26 -34.31
CA PRO A 259 21.91 -2.87 -33.22
C PRO A 259 21.35 -1.65 -32.47
N ILE A 260 21.06 -1.84 -31.19
CA ILE A 260 20.63 -0.80 -30.27
C ILE A 260 21.68 -0.64 -29.17
N ILE A 261 22.02 0.61 -28.89
CA ILE A 261 22.71 1.01 -27.68
C ILE A 261 21.72 1.69 -26.73
N LEU A 262 21.64 1.17 -25.51
CA LEU A 262 20.88 1.80 -24.43
C LEU A 262 21.86 2.46 -23.44
N ALA A 263 21.75 3.78 -23.30
CA ALA A 263 22.66 4.59 -22.49
C ALA A 263 21.98 5.12 -21.22
N ALA A 264 22.68 5.05 -20.09
CA ALA A 264 22.19 5.51 -18.81
C ALA A 264 23.23 6.34 -18.06
N LYS A 265 22.89 7.59 -17.77
CA LYS A 265 23.70 8.49 -16.94
C LYS A 265 23.60 8.07 -15.47
N HIS A 266 24.75 8.10 -14.81
CA HIS A 266 24.88 7.88 -13.38
C HIS A 266 24.67 9.22 -12.66
N GLU A 267 23.77 9.23 -11.67
CA GLU A 267 23.51 10.39 -10.81
C GLU A 267 23.48 9.98 -9.34
N LYS A 268 24.15 10.76 -8.47
CA LYS A 268 24.12 10.55 -7.03
C LYS A 268 22.81 11.09 -6.45
N LEU A 269 21.97 10.22 -5.90
CA LEU A 269 20.74 10.65 -5.21
C LEU A 269 21.03 11.34 -3.87
N ARG A 270 20.34 12.45 -3.61
CA ARG A 270 20.40 13.21 -2.34
C ARG A 270 19.59 12.60 -1.18
N LEU A 271 18.65 11.67 -1.44
CA LEU A 271 17.71 11.09 -0.46
C LEU A 271 17.86 9.55 -0.38
N GLY A 272 19.10 9.06 -0.32
CA GLY A 272 19.43 7.64 -0.55
C GLY A 272 18.72 6.60 0.34
N TRP A 273 18.33 6.93 1.58
CA TRP A 273 17.70 5.94 2.46
C TRP A 273 16.22 5.68 2.12
N LEU A 274 15.46 6.71 1.76
CA LEU A 274 14.05 6.59 1.36
C LEU A 274 13.93 5.87 0.01
N SER A 275 14.82 6.18 -0.93
CA SER A 275 14.86 5.48 -2.22
C SER A 275 15.20 4.00 -2.02
N ASN A 276 16.14 3.68 -1.13
CA ASN A 276 16.52 2.30 -0.86
C ASN A 276 15.39 1.51 -0.19
N LEU A 277 14.67 2.11 0.77
CA LEU A 277 13.50 1.49 1.39
C LEU A 277 12.39 1.26 0.36
N TRP A 278 12.12 2.24 -0.51
CA TRP A 278 11.13 2.11 -1.57
C TRP A 278 11.49 0.99 -2.56
N VAL A 279 12.75 0.94 -3.00
CA VAL A 279 13.23 -0.15 -3.87
C VAL A 279 13.11 -1.48 -3.15
N PHE A 280 13.52 -1.59 -1.90
CA PHE A 280 13.37 -2.82 -1.12
C PHE A 280 11.91 -3.30 -1.03
N LEU A 281 10.95 -2.38 -0.86
CA LEU A 281 9.53 -2.70 -0.78
C LEU A 281 8.92 -3.07 -2.14
N THR A 282 9.44 -2.52 -3.25
CA THR A 282 8.85 -2.67 -4.60
C THR A 282 9.54 -3.68 -5.49
N ASP A 283 10.82 -3.98 -5.28
CA ASP A 283 11.59 -4.96 -6.07
C ASP A 283 11.01 -6.39 -6.04
N PRO A 284 10.37 -6.85 -4.93
CA PRO A 284 9.67 -8.14 -4.92
C PRO A 284 8.40 -8.16 -5.78
N LEU A 285 7.84 -7.00 -6.13
CA LEU A 285 6.61 -6.94 -6.92
C LEU A 285 6.89 -7.36 -8.37
N PRO A 286 6.05 -8.22 -8.96
CA PRO A 286 6.23 -8.64 -10.34
C PRO A 286 5.97 -7.44 -11.28
N LYS A 287 7.01 -7.05 -12.03
CA LYS A 287 6.96 -5.91 -12.95
C LYS A 287 5.95 -6.17 -14.07
N LEU A 288 5.03 -5.23 -14.28
CA LEU A 288 4.11 -5.25 -15.41
C LEU A 288 4.82 -4.65 -16.65
N THR A 289 4.57 -5.24 -17.82
CA THR A 289 5.00 -4.67 -19.11
C THR A 289 4.25 -3.35 -19.38
N LEU A 290 4.74 -2.51 -20.30
CA LEU A 290 4.04 -1.25 -20.64
C LEU A 290 2.62 -1.54 -21.15
N GLU A 291 2.48 -2.55 -22.01
CA GLU A 291 1.20 -2.97 -22.59
C GLU A 291 0.21 -3.43 -21.50
N ASP A 292 0.66 -4.25 -20.55
CA ASP A 292 -0.17 -4.69 -19.42
C ASP A 292 -0.62 -3.52 -18.54
N ARG A 293 0.25 -2.52 -18.31
CA ARG A 293 -0.09 -1.32 -17.52
C ARG A 293 -1.11 -0.46 -18.25
N GLU A 294 -0.91 -0.20 -19.54
CA GLU A 294 -1.86 0.58 -20.33
C GLU A 294 -3.21 -0.10 -20.43
N GLU A 295 -3.23 -1.41 -20.65
CA GLU A 295 -4.48 -2.17 -20.67
C GLU A 295 -5.17 -2.16 -19.31
N ALA A 296 -4.45 -2.42 -18.22
CA ALA A 296 -5.02 -2.37 -16.88
C ALA A 296 -5.58 -0.98 -16.54
N ALA A 297 -4.84 0.09 -16.86
CA ALA A 297 -5.30 1.46 -16.63
C ALA A 297 -6.53 1.80 -17.47
N ARG A 298 -6.56 1.40 -18.74
CA ARG A 298 -7.74 1.56 -19.61
C ARG A 298 -8.94 0.82 -19.04
N ASN A 299 -8.77 -0.42 -18.58
CA ASN A 299 -9.86 -1.21 -17.99
C ASN A 299 -10.37 -0.60 -16.68
N ILE A 300 -9.46 -0.11 -15.82
CA ILE A 300 -9.83 0.58 -14.57
C ILE A 300 -10.61 1.87 -14.87
N ILE A 301 -10.16 2.68 -15.83
CA ILE A 301 -10.82 3.93 -16.22
C ILE A 301 -12.17 3.65 -16.88
N ALA A 302 -12.25 2.65 -17.78
CA ALA A 302 -13.51 2.26 -18.43
C ALA A 302 -14.54 1.74 -17.41
N GLY A 303 -14.08 1.05 -16.35
CA GLY A 303 -14.94 0.61 -15.25
C GLY A 303 -15.51 1.74 -14.38
N ALA A 304 -15.12 3.00 -14.62
CA ALA A 304 -15.65 4.16 -13.92
C ALA A 304 -16.98 4.66 -14.51
N ASP A 305 -17.28 4.31 -15.77
CA ASP A 305 -18.47 4.80 -16.47
C ASP A 305 -19.74 4.13 -15.88
N PRO A 306 -20.67 4.89 -15.28
CA PRO A 306 -21.80 4.31 -14.57
C PRO A 306 -22.86 3.82 -15.56
N THR A 307 -22.83 2.53 -15.87
CA THR A 307 -23.83 1.87 -16.72
C THR A 307 -25.19 1.74 -16.00
N ILE A 308 -26.24 1.36 -16.74
CA ILE A 308 -27.54 1.03 -16.14
C ILE A 308 -27.39 -0.10 -15.10
N ASP A 309 -26.57 -1.11 -15.41
CA ASP A 309 -26.30 -2.22 -14.50
C ASP A 309 -25.65 -1.74 -13.19
N PHE A 310 -24.75 -0.75 -13.25
CA PHE A 310 -24.18 -0.13 -12.06
C PHE A 310 -25.28 0.42 -11.14
N PHE A 311 -26.24 1.19 -11.66
CA PHE A 311 -27.32 1.75 -10.85
C PHE A 311 -28.28 0.69 -10.31
N ILE A 312 -28.61 -0.34 -11.11
CA ILE A 312 -29.47 -1.44 -10.66
C ILE A 312 -28.81 -2.20 -9.50
N LEU A 313 -27.51 -2.52 -9.62
CA LEU A 313 -26.77 -3.23 -8.57
C LEU A 313 -26.65 -2.40 -7.28
N ILE A 314 -26.46 -1.08 -7.38
CA ILE A 314 -26.48 -0.19 -6.21
C ILE A 314 -27.86 -0.14 -5.56
N LEU A 315 -28.92 -0.03 -6.35
CA LEU A 315 -30.29 -0.02 -5.82
C LEU A 315 -30.61 -1.33 -5.08
N LEU A 316 -30.28 -2.48 -5.68
CA LEU A 316 -30.50 -3.79 -5.06
C LEU A 316 -29.62 -3.99 -3.82
N SER A 317 -28.33 -3.67 -3.90
CA SER A 317 -27.41 -3.78 -2.76
C SER A 317 -27.83 -2.89 -1.59
N ALA A 318 -28.18 -1.62 -1.85
CA ALA A 318 -28.68 -0.72 -0.82
C ALA A 318 -29.96 -1.25 -0.16
N GLY A 319 -30.87 -1.83 -0.95
CA GLY A 319 -32.07 -2.48 -0.41
C GLY A 319 -31.76 -3.67 0.51
N ILE A 320 -30.89 -4.58 0.06
CA ILE A 320 -30.44 -5.73 0.87
C ILE A 320 -29.74 -5.24 2.14
N ALA A 321 -28.88 -4.23 2.04
CA ALA A 321 -28.18 -3.64 3.18
C ALA A 321 -29.16 -3.04 4.19
N THR A 322 -30.15 -2.25 3.74
CA THR A 322 -31.17 -1.66 4.63
C THR A 322 -31.97 -2.73 5.36
N TYR A 323 -32.43 -3.78 4.67
CA TYR A 323 -33.14 -4.86 5.35
C TYR A 323 -32.24 -5.64 6.30
N GLY A 324 -30.98 -5.92 5.92
CA GLY A 324 -30.01 -6.57 6.80
C GLY A 324 -29.72 -5.76 8.07
N LEU A 325 -29.61 -4.44 7.95
CA LEU A 325 -29.44 -3.51 9.07
C LEU A 325 -30.66 -3.50 10.00
N LEU A 326 -31.87 -3.41 9.44
CA LEU A 326 -33.13 -3.44 10.21
C LEU A 326 -33.38 -4.79 10.88
N GLN A 327 -32.89 -5.89 10.29
CA GLN A 327 -32.96 -7.24 10.87
C GLN A 327 -31.79 -7.56 11.79
N ASN A 328 -30.83 -6.65 11.97
CA ASN A 328 -29.62 -6.88 12.75
C ASN A 328 -28.84 -8.14 12.30
N SER A 329 -28.75 -8.38 10.99
CA SER A 329 -28.11 -9.57 10.40
C SER A 329 -26.83 -9.23 9.65
N GLY A 330 -25.68 -9.42 10.31
CA GLY A 330 -24.36 -9.23 9.71
C GLY A 330 -24.17 -10.03 8.40
N ALA A 331 -24.69 -11.27 8.33
CA ALA A 331 -24.57 -12.11 7.15
C ALA A 331 -25.28 -11.52 5.91
N VAL A 332 -26.48 -10.98 6.07
CA VAL A 332 -27.22 -10.31 4.97
C VAL A 332 -26.49 -9.02 4.55
N ILE A 333 -25.95 -8.29 5.52
CA ILE A 333 -25.19 -7.07 5.27
C ILE A 333 -23.92 -7.37 4.46
N ILE A 334 -23.20 -8.46 4.78
CA ILE A 334 -22.05 -8.94 3.99
C ILE A 334 -22.49 -9.32 2.57
N GLY A 335 -23.63 -10.00 2.43
CA GLY A 335 -24.22 -10.31 1.12
C GLY A 335 -24.50 -9.07 0.27
N ALA A 336 -24.96 -7.97 0.88
CA ALA A 336 -25.14 -6.71 0.17
C ALA A 336 -23.81 -6.12 -0.33
N MET A 337 -22.73 -6.22 0.44
CA MET A 337 -21.41 -5.69 0.07
C MET A 337 -20.84 -6.38 -1.19
N LEU A 338 -21.15 -7.66 -1.41
CA LEU A 338 -20.71 -8.43 -2.58
C LEU A 338 -21.35 -7.97 -3.89
N VAL A 339 -22.54 -7.38 -3.82
CA VAL A 339 -23.36 -7.04 -4.99
C VAL A 339 -22.97 -5.69 -5.59
N ALA A 340 -22.52 -4.74 -4.75
CA ALA A 340 -22.35 -3.35 -5.16
C ALA A 340 -21.02 -3.07 -5.89
N PRO A 341 -21.07 -2.50 -7.11
CA PRO A 341 -19.88 -2.19 -7.91
C PRO A 341 -19.24 -0.83 -7.56
N LEU A 342 -19.34 -0.33 -6.32
CA LEU A 342 -18.76 0.98 -5.94
C LEU A 342 -17.23 1.00 -5.99
N MET A 343 -16.58 -0.16 -5.89
CA MET A 343 -15.13 -0.22 -5.89
C MET A 343 -14.52 0.25 -7.21
N SER A 344 -15.16 -0.06 -8.35
CA SER A 344 -14.65 0.28 -9.68
C SER A 344 -14.44 1.79 -9.88
N PRO A 345 -15.46 2.66 -9.69
CA PRO A 345 -15.26 4.11 -9.83
C PRO A 345 -14.32 4.68 -8.77
N ILE A 346 -14.25 4.10 -7.55
CA ILE A 346 -13.33 4.57 -6.50
C ILE A 346 -11.87 4.29 -6.87
N VAL A 347 -11.57 3.10 -7.37
CA VAL A 347 -10.23 2.75 -7.84
C VAL A 347 -9.86 3.56 -9.08
N ALA A 348 -10.83 3.89 -9.94
CA ALA A 348 -10.62 4.77 -11.07
C ALA A 348 -10.32 6.22 -10.69
N ILE A 349 -10.86 6.73 -9.58
CA ILE A 349 -10.45 8.02 -8.98
C ILE A 349 -8.95 7.99 -8.69
N ALA A 350 -8.46 6.95 -8.00
CA ALA A 350 -7.04 6.81 -7.67
C ALA A 350 -6.17 6.73 -8.94
N MET A 351 -6.56 5.92 -9.94
CA MET A 351 -5.83 5.83 -11.20
C MET A 351 -5.78 7.18 -11.95
N SER A 352 -6.90 7.90 -11.99
CA SER A 352 -6.99 9.21 -12.64
C SER A 352 -6.15 10.28 -11.92
N MET A 353 -6.07 10.21 -10.58
CA MET A 353 -5.19 11.08 -9.79
C MET A 353 -3.71 10.82 -10.07
N ILE A 354 -3.31 9.54 -10.17
CA ILE A 354 -1.94 9.14 -10.51
C ILE A 354 -1.57 9.55 -11.94
N ARG A 355 -2.48 9.36 -12.90
CA ARG A 355 -2.28 9.79 -14.28
C ARG A 355 -2.51 11.29 -14.50
N GLY A 356 -2.96 12.05 -13.51
CA GLY A 356 -3.25 13.48 -13.68
C GLY A 356 -4.38 13.79 -14.69
N ASP A 357 -5.20 12.79 -15.07
CA ASP A 357 -6.30 12.99 -16.02
C ASP A 357 -7.53 13.53 -15.28
N VAL A 358 -7.66 14.87 -15.31
CA VAL A 358 -8.75 15.59 -14.63
C VAL A 358 -10.13 15.27 -15.21
N ARG A 359 -10.20 14.85 -16.48
CA ARG A 359 -11.47 14.52 -17.13
C ARG A 359 -12.01 13.21 -16.59
N TYR A 360 -11.19 12.15 -16.58
CA TYR A 360 -11.61 10.87 -16.02
C TYR A 360 -11.77 10.92 -14.50
N LEU A 361 -10.98 11.75 -13.80
CA LEU A 361 -11.21 12.03 -12.38
C LEU A 361 -12.62 12.57 -12.14
N GLY A 362 -13.08 13.50 -12.98
CA GLY A 362 -14.44 14.04 -12.94
C GLY A 362 -15.51 12.97 -13.17
N VAL A 363 -15.35 12.12 -14.19
CA VAL A 363 -16.28 11.02 -14.49
C VAL A 363 -16.37 10.04 -13.32
N ALA A 364 -15.23 9.56 -12.82
CA ALA A 364 -15.18 8.59 -11.72
C ALA A 364 -15.74 9.17 -10.40
N ALA A 365 -15.47 10.45 -10.13
CA ALA A 365 -16.03 11.15 -8.98
C ALA A 365 -17.55 11.33 -9.10
N GLN A 366 -18.05 11.66 -10.30
CA GLN A 366 -19.49 11.77 -10.55
C GLN A 366 -20.21 10.43 -10.41
N ALA A 367 -19.65 9.36 -10.98
CA ALA A 367 -20.19 8.01 -10.84
C ALA A 367 -20.28 7.57 -9.37
N THR A 368 -19.20 7.80 -8.61
CA THR A 368 -19.16 7.54 -7.17
C THR A 368 -20.24 8.36 -6.43
N ALA A 369 -20.34 9.66 -6.71
CA ALA A 369 -21.32 10.54 -6.07
C ALA A 369 -22.78 10.12 -6.38
N GLN A 370 -23.08 9.76 -7.63
CA GLN A 370 -24.41 9.30 -8.03
C GLN A 370 -24.77 7.96 -7.35
N GLY A 371 -23.83 7.01 -7.28
CA GLY A 371 -24.02 5.75 -6.56
C GLY A 371 -24.24 5.98 -5.06
N VAL A 372 -23.48 6.89 -4.45
CA VAL A 372 -23.64 7.29 -3.04
C VAL A 372 -25.03 7.86 -2.78
N LEU A 373 -25.46 8.83 -3.58
CA LEU A 373 -26.77 9.46 -3.44
C LEU A 373 -27.91 8.46 -3.62
N LEU A 374 -27.78 7.53 -4.58
CA LEU A 374 -28.77 6.49 -4.80
C LEU A 374 -28.87 5.54 -3.61
N ALA A 375 -27.73 5.09 -3.05
CA ALA A 375 -27.72 4.21 -1.89
C ALA A 375 -28.36 4.86 -0.66
N ILE A 376 -28.04 6.13 -0.39
CA ILE A 376 -28.65 6.91 0.69
C ILE A 376 -30.16 7.07 0.46
N ALA A 377 -30.58 7.41 -0.76
CA ALA A 377 -31.99 7.59 -1.10
C ALA A 377 -32.81 6.30 -0.92
N VAL A 378 -32.26 5.15 -1.35
CA VAL A 378 -32.90 3.84 -1.16
C VAL A 378 -32.99 3.50 0.33
N GLY A 379 -31.91 3.69 1.09
CA GLY A 379 -31.91 3.44 2.53
C GLY A 379 -32.91 4.31 3.28
N ALA A 380 -33.01 5.60 2.91
CA ALA A 380 -33.99 6.51 3.47
C ALA A 380 -35.43 6.11 3.11
N ALA A 381 -35.69 5.81 1.84
CA ALA A 381 -37.02 5.42 1.38
C ALA A 381 -37.51 4.14 2.06
N LEU A 382 -36.69 3.09 2.09
CA LEU A 382 -37.07 1.81 2.70
C LEU A 382 -37.24 1.93 4.22
N THR A 383 -36.38 2.69 4.90
CA THR A 383 -36.54 2.95 6.34
C THR A 383 -37.79 3.78 6.63
N PHE A 384 -38.10 4.77 5.79
CA PHE A 384 -39.27 5.63 5.97
C PHE A 384 -40.58 4.82 5.94
N PHE A 385 -40.70 3.89 4.98
CA PHE A 385 -41.84 2.98 4.84
C PHE A 385 -41.82 1.77 5.79
N SER A 386 -40.68 1.51 6.45
CA SER A 386 -40.56 0.41 7.40
C SER A 386 -41.35 0.68 8.70
N PRO A 387 -42.07 -0.32 9.24
CA PRO A 387 -42.65 -0.24 10.58
C PRO A 387 -41.60 -0.36 11.69
N ILE A 388 -40.41 -0.89 11.38
CA ILE A 388 -39.29 -1.06 12.31
C ILE A 388 -38.33 0.12 12.12
N LYS A 389 -38.21 0.96 13.15
CA LYS A 389 -37.35 2.17 13.18
C LYS A 389 -36.47 2.25 14.43
N ALA A 390 -36.43 1.18 15.22
CA ALA A 390 -35.54 1.12 16.38
C ALA A 390 -34.11 0.88 15.90
N PRO A 391 -33.11 1.61 16.43
CA PRO A 391 -31.72 1.40 16.07
C PRO A 391 -31.27 0.01 16.51
N THR A 392 -30.64 -0.73 15.60
CA THR A 392 -30.06 -2.06 15.85
C THR A 392 -28.58 -1.96 16.17
N ASN A 393 -27.98 -3.03 16.72
CA ASN A 393 -26.55 -3.05 17.00
C ASN A 393 -25.71 -2.89 15.73
N GLU A 394 -26.15 -3.46 14.61
CA GLU A 394 -25.51 -3.28 13.30
C GLU A 394 -25.58 -1.82 12.82
N ILE A 395 -26.65 -1.08 13.11
CA ILE A 395 -26.74 0.36 12.79
C ILE A 395 -25.77 1.14 13.68
N MET A 396 -25.83 0.92 15.00
CA MET A 396 -24.98 1.63 15.98
C MET A 396 -23.49 1.32 15.79
N GLY A 397 -23.13 0.11 15.36
CA GLY A 397 -21.75 -0.26 15.05
C GLY A 397 -21.14 0.52 13.88
N ARG A 398 -21.96 1.25 13.10
CA ARG A 398 -21.53 2.03 11.93
C ARG A 398 -21.58 3.54 12.16
N THR A 399 -21.89 4.01 13.36
CA THR A 399 -21.93 5.45 13.70
C THR A 399 -20.65 5.97 14.34
N HIS A 400 -19.75 5.08 14.76
CA HIS A 400 -18.50 5.42 15.44
C HIS A 400 -17.30 4.89 14.65
N PRO A 401 -16.67 5.73 13.80
CA PRO A 401 -15.48 5.33 13.04
C PRO A 401 -14.33 4.95 13.97
N ASN A 402 -13.64 3.84 13.66
CA ASN A 402 -12.48 3.39 14.41
C ASN A 402 -11.22 3.28 13.52
N LEU A 403 -10.03 3.34 14.13
CA LEU A 403 -8.74 3.14 13.47
C LEU A 403 -8.61 1.75 12.82
N LEU A 404 -9.31 0.76 13.37
CA LEU A 404 -9.36 -0.60 12.78
C LEU A 404 -10.12 -0.59 11.45
N ASP A 405 -11.25 0.11 11.36
CA ASP A 405 -12.02 0.24 10.11
C ASP A 405 -11.17 0.91 9.02
N LEU A 406 -10.43 1.95 9.41
CA LEU A 406 -9.49 2.65 8.52
C LEU A 406 -8.39 1.72 8.01
N SER A 407 -7.82 0.89 8.89
CA SER A 407 -6.76 -0.06 8.52
C SER A 407 -7.28 -1.12 7.55
N ILE A 408 -8.49 -1.63 7.79
CA ILE A 408 -9.16 -2.58 6.89
C ILE A 408 -9.45 -1.92 5.54
N ALA A 409 -9.97 -0.69 5.53
CA ALA A 409 -10.24 0.05 4.30
C ALA A 409 -8.96 0.32 3.48
N PHE A 410 -7.87 0.69 4.15
CA PHE A 410 -6.56 0.87 3.51
C PHE A 410 -6.05 -0.42 2.88
N LEU A 411 -6.01 -1.53 3.64
CA LEU A 411 -5.56 -2.82 3.13
C LEU A 411 -6.43 -3.33 1.97
N SER A 412 -7.75 -3.11 2.06
CA SER A 412 -8.69 -3.51 1.02
C SER A 412 -8.54 -2.66 -0.24
N GLY A 413 -8.29 -1.36 -0.11
CA GLY A 413 -7.96 -0.51 -1.25
C GLY A 413 -6.67 -0.91 -1.95
N ALA A 414 -5.64 -1.27 -1.17
CA ALA A 414 -4.39 -1.82 -1.72
C ALA A 414 -4.63 -3.15 -2.45
N ALA A 415 -5.37 -4.07 -1.84
CA ALA A 415 -5.71 -5.36 -2.43
C ALA A 415 -6.54 -5.20 -3.71
N GLY A 416 -7.51 -4.29 -3.73
CA GLY A 416 -8.36 -4.03 -4.89
C GLY A 416 -7.61 -3.41 -6.04
N ALA A 417 -6.77 -2.41 -5.77
CA ALA A 417 -5.88 -1.84 -6.78
C ALA A 417 -4.94 -2.90 -7.36
N TYR A 418 -4.31 -3.72 -6.51
CA TYR A 418 -3.41 -4.78 -6.94
C TYR A 418 -4.12 -5.84 -7.80
N ALA A 419 -5.33 -6.27 -7.39
CA ALA A 419 -6.13 -7.25 -8.12
C ALA A 419 -6.62 -6.68 -9.47
N MET A 420 -7.07 -5.43 -9.52
CA MET A 420 -7.51 -4.76 -10.76
C MET A 420 -6.35 -4.48 -11.72
N SER A 421 -5.13 -4.29 -11.21
CA SER A 421 -3.94 -4.16 -12.04
C SER A 421 -3.48 -5.46 -12.68
N ARG A 422 -4.04 -6.63 -12.31
CA ARG A 422 -3.59 -7.94 -12.79
C ARG A 422 -4.72 -8.83 -13.29
N LYS A 423 -4.70 -9.16 -14.59
CA LYS A 423 -5.66 -10.08 -15.22
C LYS A 423 -5.80 -11.43 -14.50
N SER A 424 -4.69 -12.00 -14.02
CA SER A 424 -4.67 -13.34 -13.40
C SER A 424 -5.31 -13.41 -12.02
N ILE A 425 -5.54 -12.26 -11.37
CA ILE A 425 -6.02 -12.18 -9.97
C ILE A 425 -7.33 -11.38 -9.88
N ALA A 426 -7.84 -10.87 -11.00
CA ALA A 426 -9.11 -10.15 -11.05
C ALA A 426 -10.30 -11.01 -10.55
N SER A 427 -10.21 -12.34 -10.60
CA SER A 427 -11.23 -13.22 -10.02
C SER A 427 -11.29 -13.18 -8.48
N ALA A 428 -10.29 -12.63 -7.79
CA ALA A 428 -10.27 -12.47 -6.34
C ALA A 428 -10.98 -11.18 -5.85
N LEU A 429 -11.40 -10.30 -6.77
CA LEU A 429 -12.10 -9.04 -6.48
C LEU A 429 -13.31 -9.17 -5.54
N PRO A 430 -14.17 -10.21 -5.64
CA PRO A 430 -15.31 -10.35 -4.73
C PRO A 430 -14.89 -10.43 -3.25
N GLY A 431 -13.75 -11.07 -2.96
CA GLY A 431 -13.19 -11.16 -1.60
C GLY A 431 -12.72 -9.81 -1.06
N VAL A 432 -12.20 -8.95 -1.94
CA VAL A 432 -11.79 -7.59 -1.58
C VAL A 432 -13.01 -6.71 -1.32
N SER A 433 -14.05 -6.81 -2.14
CA SER A 433 -15.28 -6.02 -1.98
C SER A 433 -16.04 -6.29 -0.67
N ILE A 434 -15.95 -7.51 -0.12
CA ILE A 434 -16.51 -7.84 1.21
C ILE A 434 -15.89 -6.98 2.31
N ALA A 435 -14.58 -6.71 2.24
CA ALA A 435 -13.85 -6.10 3.34
C ALA A 435 -14.09 -4.59 3.47
N VAL A 436 -14.55 -3.91 2.42
CA VAL A 436 -14.57 -2.43 2.36
C VAL A 436 -15.86 -1.84 2.96
N ALA A 437 -16.93 -2.63 3.08
CA ALA A 437 -18.16 -2.25 3.78
C ALA A 437 -18.73 -0.87 3.39
N LEU A 438 -18.72 -0.43 2.12
CA LEU A 438 -19.11 0.94 1.75
C LEU A 438 -20.63 1.18 1.68
N VAL A 439 -21.41 0.21 1.19
CA VAL A 439 -22.87 0.39 1.03
C VAL A 439 -23.59 0.44 2.38
N PRO A 440 -23.28 -0.41 3.38
CA PRO A 440 -24.03 -0.39 4.64
C PRO A 440 -23.95 0.94 5.40
N PRO A 441 -22.80 1.63 5.54
CA PRO A 441 -22.74 2.99 6.07
C PRO A 441 -23.64 3.96 5.32
N LEU A 442 -23.68 3.91 3.97
CA LEU A 442 -24.58 4.76 3.18
C LEU A 442 -26.06 4.46 3.45
N ALA A 443 -26.41 3.18 3.63
CA ALA A 443 -27.75 2.78 4.04
C ALA A 443 -28.09 3.28 5.47
N VAL A 444 -27.10 3.30 6.39
CA VAL A 444 -27.25 3.89 7.73
C VAL A 444 -27.43 5.41 7.67
N VAL A 445 -26.74 6.11 6.76
CA VAL A 445 -26.98 7.54 6.50
C VAL A 445 -28.44 7.76 6.07
N GLY A 446 -28.93 6.94 5.13
CA GLY A 446 -30.33 6.97 4.70
C GLY A 446 -31.29 6.70 5.86
N TYR A 447 -31.00 5.69 6.69
CA TYR A 447 -31.75 5.39 7.91
C TYR A 447 -31.82 6.60 8.85
N GLY A 448 -30.68 7.23 9.16
CA GLY A 448 -30.59 8.40 10.04
C GLY A 448 -31.45 9.57 9.54
N PHE A 449 -31.42 9.85 8.24
CA PHE A 449 -32.30 10.86 7.64
C PHE A 449 -33.79 10.48 7.75
N ALA A 450 -34.15 9.20 7.56
CA ALA A 450 -35.53 8.75 7.65
C ALA A 450 -36.12 8.79 9.08
N VAL A 451 -35.28 8.65 10.11
CA VAL A 451 -35.68 8.75 11.52
C VAL A 451 -35.41 10.13 12.13
N ALA A 452 -34.89 11.07 11.34
CA ALA A 452 -34.47 12.41 11.76
C ALA A 452 -33.39 12.42 12.88
N ASP A 453 -32.56 11.38 12.94
CA ASP A 453 -31.40 11.29 13.82
C ASP A 453 -30.14 11.66 13.02
N LEU A 454 -29.72 12.92 13.18
CA LEU A 454 -28.56 13.46 12.48
C LEU A 454 -27.24 12.93 13.05
N ASP A 455 -27.21 12.50 14.31
CA ASP A 455 -25.98 11.98 14.92
C ASP A 455 -25.63 10.63 14.29
N ILE A 456 -26.63 9.76 14.10
CA ILE A 456 -26.48 8.50 13.35
C ILE A 456 -26.08 8.78 11.89
N ALA A 457 -26.75 9.74 11.23
CA ALA A 457 -26.46 10.06 9.84
C ALA A 457 -25.03 10.59 9.64
N PHE A 458 -24.59 11.54 10.47
CA PHE A 458 -23.24 12.11 10.36
C PHE A 458 -22.15 11.12 10.75
N GLY A 459 -22.37 10.29 11.79
CA GLY A 459 -21.44 9.25 12.19
C GLY A 459 -21.16 8.23 11.07
N ALA A 460 -22.22 7.75 10.42
CA ALA A 460 -22.09 6.81 9.31
C ALA A 460 -21.56 7.45 8.02
N LEU A 461 -21.92 8.72 7.76
CA LEU A 461 -21.37 9.47 6.63
C LEU A 461 -19.86 9.66 6.79
N LEU A 462 -19.43 9.95 8.01
CA LEU A 462 -18.04 10.10 8.34
C LEU A 462 -17.28 8.79 8.17
N LEU A 463 -17.81 7.66 8.68
CA LEU A 463 -17.24 6.33 8.45
C LEU A 463 -17.05 6.06 6.95
N PHE A 464 -18.08 6.32 6.13
CA PHE A 464 -18.01 6.19 4.68
C PHE A 464 -16.88 7.03 4.07
N PHE A 465 -16.81 8.32 4.38
CA PHE A 465 -15.77 9.20 3.82
C PHE A 465 -14.36 8.75 4.24
N THR A 466 -14.18 8.39 5.51
CA THR A 466 -12.88 7.93 6.00
C THR A 466 -12.41 6.66 5.29
N ASN A 467 -13.32 5.71 5.05
CA ASN A 467 -13.02 4.51 4.27
C ASN A 467 -12.74 4.83 2.80
N LEU A 468 -13.59 5.64 2.17
CA LEU A 468 -13.43 6.09 0.78
C LEU A 468 -12.02 6.64 0.56
N ILE A 469 -11.56 7.51 1.46
CA ILE A 469 -10.25 8.13 1.26
C ILE A 469 -9.12 7.13 1.54
N ALA A 470 -9.22 6.31 2.58
CA ALA A 470 -8.22 5.28 2.85
C ALA A 470 -8.01 4.37 1.63
N ILE A 471 -9.09 4.01 0.94
CA ILE A 471 -9.04 3.21 -0.29
C ILE A 471 -8.35 3.98 -1.41
N VAL A 472 -8.73 5.23 -1.68
CA VAL A 472 -8.12 6.04 -2.74
C VAL A 472 -6.63 6.24 -2.50
N LEU A 473 -6.24 6.51 -1.25
CA LEU A 473 -4.84 6.65 -0.84
C LEU A 473 -4.07 5.34 -1.06
N ALA A 474 -4.59 4.22 -0.55
CA ALA A 474 -3.95 2.92 -0.68
C ALA A 474 -3.82 2.48 -2.14
N ALA A 475 -4.88 2.65 -2.93
CA ALA A 475 -4.88 2.36 -4.35
C ALA A 475 -3.85 3.22 -5.10
N SER A 476 -3.77 4.51 -4.78
CA SER A 476 -2.77 5.43 -5.34
C SER A 476 -1.35 4.94 -5.03
N LEU A 477 -1.07 4.52 -3.79
CA LEU A 477 0.24 3.98 -3.40
C LEU A 477 0.58 2.70 -4.17
N VAL A 478 -0.39 1.80 -4.37
CA VAL A 478 -0.19 0.58 -5.15
C VAL A 478 0.09 0.91 -6.62
N PHE A 479 -0.63 1.84 -7.23
CA PHE A 479 -0.36 2.26 -8.60
C PHE A 479 1.00 2.93 -8.76
N ILE A 480 1.44 3.73 -7.78
CA ILE A 480 2.80 4.28 -7.74
C ILE A 480 3.84 3.15 -7.62
N ALA A 481 3.60 2.15 -6.76
CA ALA A 481 4.48 0.99 -6.59
C ALA A 481 4.57 0.11 -7.84
N LEU A 482 3.48 0.00 -8.60
CA LEU A 482 3.41 -0.72 -9.87
C LEU A 482 3.81 0.14 -11.08
N ASP A 483 4.30 1.37 -10.84
CA ASP A 483 4.89 2.25 -11.86
C ASP A 483 3.88 2.65 -12.97
N PHE A 484 2.63 2.92 -12.57
CA PHE A 484 1.58 3.48 -13.44
C PHE A 484 1.74 4.99 -13.72
N LEU A 485 2.71 5.64 -13.08
CA LEU A 485 3.06 7.06 -13.27
C LEU A 485 3.76 7.34 -14.61
N THR A 486 4.44 6.32 -15.16
CA THR A 486 5.23 6.45 -16.39
C THR A 486 4.44 5.86 -17.54
N THR A 487 3.69 6.70 -18.23
CA THR A 487 3.22 6.41 -19.59
C THR A 487 4.18 7.14 -20.55
N GLU A 488 4.49 6.56 -21.72
CA GLU A 488 5.30 7.22 -22.77
C GLU A 488 4.79 8.63 -23.14
N LYS A 489 3.55 8.95 -22.77
CA LYS A 489 2.81 10.15 -23.16
C LYS A 489 2.75 11.26 -22.10
N GLN A 490 3.36 11.08 -20.91
CA GLN A 490 3.21 12.04 -19.81
C GLN A 490 4.37 13.01 -19.66
N THR A 491 4.04 14.30 -19.66
CA THR A 491 5.03 15.36 -19.45
C THR A 491 5.33 15.50 -17.95
N TRP A 492 6.58 15.77 -17.56
CA TRP A 492 6.99 15.93 -16.15
C TRP A 492 6.05 16.85 -15.32
N GLY A 493 5.48 17.89 -15.94
CA GLY A 493 4.54 18.79 -15.28
C GLY A 493 3.21 18.14 -14.89
N GLU A 494 2.72 17.18 -15.67
CA GLU A 494 1.45 16.47 -15.43
C GLU A 494 1.60 15.49 -14.28
N ILE A 495 2.74 14.79 -14.22
CA ILE A 495 3.05 13.86 -13.12
C ILE A 495 3.16 14.62 -11.79
N VAL A 496 3.85 15.77 -11.78
CA VAL A 496 3.95 16.62 -10.59
C VAL A 496 2.58 17.16 -10.18
N ARG A 497 1.70 17.48 -11.14
CA ARG A 497 0.32 17.92 -10.86
C ARG A 497 -0.50 16.80 -10.22
N GLY A 498 -0.48 15.59 -10.77
CA GLY A 498 -1.15 14.42 -10.18
C GLY A 498 -0.67 14.13 -8.76
N LEU A 499 0.65 14.20 -8.53
CA LEU A 499 1.24 14.00 -7.21
C LEU A 499 0.82 15.11 -6.22
N ARG A 500 0.79 16.37 -6.64
CA ARG A 500 0.31 17.49 -5.80
C ARG A 500 -1.16 17.34 -5.42
N VAL A 501 -2.01 16.92 -6.37
CA VAL A 501 -3.43 16.66 -6.10
C VAL A 501 -3.58 15.52 -5.09
N THR A 502 -2.81 14.44 -5.26
CA THR A 502 -2.81 13.30 -4.34
C THR A 502 -2.33 13.69 -2.94
N ALA A 503 -1.25 14.47 -2.84
CA ALA A 503 -0.73 14.97 -1.56
C ALA A 503 -1.71 15.92 -0.87
N ALA A 504 -2.31 16.85 -1.63
CA ALA A 504 -3.32 17.78 -1.11
C ALA A 504 -4.55 17.01 -0.58
N PHE A 505 -5.02 16.03 -1.33
CA PHE A 505 -6.12 15.15 -0.91
C PHE A 505 -5.76 14.42 0.39
N ALA A 506 -4.61 13.76 0.46
CA ALA A 506 -4.14 13.06 1.67
C ALA A 506 -4.06 13.98 2.91
N ILE A 507 -3.59 15.22 2.75
CA ILE A 507 -3.50 16.20 3.84
C ILE A 507 -4.89 16.59 4.36
N VAL A 508 -5.83 16.90 3.47
CA VAL A 508 -7.22 17.22 3.85
C VAL A 508 -7.83 16.10 4.69
N VAL A 509 -7.52 14.86 4.32
CA VAL A 509 -8.06 13.67 4.97
C VAL A 509 -7.44 13.46 6.33
N MET A 510 -6.10 13.56 6.42
CA MET A 510 -5.40 13.48 7.70
C MET A 510 -5.92 14.52 8.68
N MET A 511 -6.28 15.72 8.21
CA MET A 511 -6.89 16.75 9.07
C MET A 511 -8.29 16.33 9.56
N ILE A 512 -9.16 15.84 8.68
CA ILE A 512 -10.51 15.36 9.05
C ILE A 512 -10.42 14.18 10.04
N LEU A 513 -9.57 13.19 9.74
CA LEU A 513 -9.35 12.02 10.59
C LEU A 513 -8.74 12.39 11.94
N GLY A 514 -7.73 13.27 11.94
CA GLY A 514 -7.10 13.77 13.16
C GLY A 514 -8.11 14.47 14.06
N TRP A 515 -8.98 15.29 13.47
CA TRP A 515 -10.07 15.95 14.20
C TRP A 515 -11.06 14.95 14.81
N VAL A 516 -11.52 13.98 14.03
CA VAL A 516 -12.50 12.97 14.48
C VAL A 516 -11.93 12.04 15.54
N THR A 517 -10.68 11.60 15.35
CA THR A 517 -9.98 10.78 16.33
C THR A 517 -9.81 11.56 17.63
N TYR A 518 -9.42 12.83 17.54
CA TYR A 518 -9.31 13.72 18.69
C TYR A 518 -10.64 13.86 19.44
N THR A 519 -11.76 14.09 18.74
CA THR A 519 -13.07 14.19 19.39
C THR A 519 -13.50 12.88 20.04
N THR A 520 -13.29 11.74 19.38
CA THR A 520 -13.70 10.41 19.86
C THR A 520 -12.89 9.97 21.07
N VAL A 521 -11.56 10.15 21.03
CA VAL A 521 -10.67 9.82 22.16
C VAL A 521 -10.99 10.69 23.37
N THR A 522 -11.24 11.98 23.15
CA THR A 522 -11.61 12.90 24.24
C THR A 522 -12.95 12.50 24.88
N GLU A 523 -13.91 12.02 24.09
CA GLU A 523 -15.21 11.57 24.58
C GLU A 523 -15.11 10.26 25.39
N GLN A 524 -14.32 9.29 24.92
CA GLN A 524 -14.05 8.06 25.65
C GLN A 524 -13.31 8.30 26.98
N HIS A 525 -12.35 9.23 27.01
CA HIS A 525 -11.70 9.62 28.26
C HIS A 525 -12.68 10.23 29.26
N LYS A 526 -13.64 11.03 28.80
CA LYS A 526 -14.69 11.60 29.67
C LYS A 526 -15.62 10.53 30.21
N LEU A 527 -16.07 9.59 29.38
CA LEU A 527 -16.92 8.47 29.83
C LEU A 527 -16.20 7.59 30.86
N THR A 528 -14.93 7.27 30.61
CA THR A 528 -14.10 6.50 31.56
C THR A 528 -13.90 7.25 32.87
N ALA A 529 -13.69 8.57 32.83
CA ALA A 529 -13.58 9.41 34.02
C ALA A 529 -14.90 9.44 34.82
N ILE A 530 -16.05 9.47 34.16
CA ILE A 530 -17.37 9.37 34.83
C ILE A 530 -17.48 8.03 35.57
N HIS A 531 -17.19 6.91 34.91
CA HIS A 531 -17.24 5.59 35.54
C HIS A 531 -16.28 5.50 36.73
N GLN A 532 -15.04 5.99 36.60
CA GLN A 532 -14.07 6.00 37.70
C GLN A 532 -14.54 6.81 38.91
N VAL A 533 -15.11 8.00 38.69
CA VAL A 533 -15.62 8.85 39.79
C VAL A 533 -16.85 8.23 40.43
N LEU A 534 -17.77 7.68 39.63
CA LEU A 534 -18.96 6.99 40.11
C LEU A 534 -18.54 5.78 40.96
N ASP A 535 -17.69 4.89 40.46
CA ASP A 535 -17.24 3.72 41.20
C ASP A 535 -16.52 4.13 42.50
N GLN A 536 -15.50 4.99 42.41
CA GLN A 536 -14.70 5.34 43.58
C GLN A 536 -15.54 6.00 44.70
N LYS A 537 -16.47 6.90 44.35
CA LYS A 537 -17.24 7.68 45.33
C LYS A 537 -18.48 6.94 45.82
N LEU A 538 -19.14 6.16 44.96
CA LEU A 538 -20.33 5.41 45.34
C LEU A 538 -19.97 4.19 46.18
N TYR A 539 -18.91 3.45 45.83
CA TYR A 539 -18.44 2.33 46.66
C TYR A 539 -17.95 2.81 48.04
N ALA A 540 -17.22 3.94 48.11
CA ALA A 540 -16.80 4.52 49.38
C ALA A 540 -17.97 4.99 50.28
N ALA A 541 -19.15 5.22 49.68
CA ALA A 541 -20.36 5.61 50.37
C ALA A 541 -21.35 4.45 50.60
N ASN A 542 -20.96 3.20 50.32
CA ASN A 542 -21.79 1.98 50.40
C ASN A 542 -22.99 1.96 49.43
N PHE A 543 -22.85 2.57 48.25
CA PHE A 543 -23.82 2.48 47.16
C PHE A 543 -23.23 1.66 46.01
N LYS A 544 -24.02 0.73 45.45
CA LYS A 544 -23.62 -0.01 44.23
C LYS A 544 -24.41 0.52 43.02
N PRO A 545 -23.76 1.00 41.96
CA PRO A 545 -24.45 1.37 40.75
C PRO A 545 -25.08 0.15 40.05
N LEU A 546 -26.36 0.25 39.70
CA LEU A 546 -27.11 -0.66 38.84
C LEU A 546 -27.48 0.09 37.56
N ASP A 547 -27.03 -0.44 36.42
CA ASP A 547 -27.44 -0.01 35.08
C ASP A 547 -27.38 1.52 34.88
N VAL A 548 -26.15 2.06 34.97
CA VAL A 548 -25.90 3.50 34.77
C VAL A 548 -25.84 3.79 33.29
N LYS A 549 -26.85 4.48 32.79
CA LYS A 549 -26.94 5.00 31.43
C LYS A 549 -26.42 6.43 31.39
N ILE A 550 -25.42 6.68 30.57
CA ILE A 550 -24.82 8.00 30.39
C ILE A 550 -25.23 8.52 29.01
N GLU A 551 -26.01 9.58 28.98
CA GLU A 551 -26.46 10.24 27.75
C GLU A 551 -25.93 11.67 27.67
N ARG A 552 -25.69 12.16 26.46
CA ARG A 552 -25.24 13.54 26.26
C ARG A 552 -26.46 14.45 26.04
N ASN A 553 -26.56 15.52 26.81
CA ASN A 553 -27.59 16.54 26.64
C ASN A 553 -27.29 17.42 25.41
N ARG A 554 -28.35 17.91 24.74
CA ARG A 554 -28.30 18.86 23.61
C ARG A 554 -27.54 20.17 23.90
N HIS A 555 -27.30 20.48 25.17
CA HIS A 555 -26.57 21.68 25.62
C HIS A 555 -25.08 21.41 25.94
N GLY A 556 -24.57 20.23 25.59
CA GLY A 556 -23.15 19.87 25.79
C GLY A 556 -22.80 19.36 27.18
N GLY A 557 -23.80 19.13 28.05
CA GLY A 557 -23.64 18.46 29.34
C GLY A 557 -23.91 16.95 29.27
N TYR A 558 -23.65 16.23 30.36
CA TYR A 558 -23.95 14.79 30.47
C TYR A 558 -25.15 14.59 31.40
N VAL A 559 -26.09 13.74 31.02
CA VAL A 559 -27.18 13.24 31.85
C VAL A 559 -26.82 11.82 32.26
N ILE A 560 -26.65 11.62 33.56
CA ILE A 560 -26.34 10.31 34.12
C ILE A 560 -27.62 9.81 34.78
N GLN A 561 -28.23 8.79 34.16
CA GLN A 561 -29.42 8.10 34.65
C GLN A 561 -29.01 6.74 35.19
N GLY A 562 -29.50 6.37 36.37
CA GLY A 562 -29.18 5.04 36.89
C GLY A 562 -29.87 4.74 38.20
N ALA A 563 -29.90 3.46 38.53
CA ALA A 563 -30.33 3.01 39.83
C ALA A 563 -29.11 2.84 40.75
N LEU A 564 -29.22 3.22 42.02
CA LEU A 564 -28.24 2.86 43.04
C LEU A 564 -28.86 1.90 44.02
N LEU A 565 -28.21 0.77 44.27
CA LEU A 565 -28.57 -0.09 45.39
C LEU A 565 -28.02 0.52 46.68
N SER A 566 -28.87 0.70 47.69
CA SER A 566 -28.46 1.18 49.01
C SER A 566 -29.11 0.39 50.15
N TYR A 567 -28.39 0.19 51.26
CA TYR A 567 -28.95 -0.40 52.47
C TYR A 567 -29.17 0.71 53.52
N ASP A 568 -30.44 1.02 53.81
CA ASP A 568 -30.91 1.97 54.85
C ASP A 568 -30.54 3.47 54.68
N ARG A 569 -29.96 3.91 53.57
CA ARG A 569 -29.67 5.35 53.36
C ARG A 569 -29.97 5.82 51.95
N SER A 570 -30.72 6.92 51.83
CA SER A 570 -30.77 7.73 50.62
C SER A 570 -29.54 8.65 50.58
N LEU A 571 -29.00 8.94 49.39
CA LEU A 571 -28.00 10.00 49.26
C LEU A 571 -28.56 11.31 49.84
N THR A 572 -27.82 11.93 50.75
CA THR A 572 -28.20 13.27 51.23
C THR A 572 -28.03 14.28 50.11
N ALA A 573 -28.85 15.34 50.10
CA ALA A 573 -28.77 16.41 49.09
C ALA A 573 -27.36 17.00 48.98
N GLU A 574 -26.60 17.03 50.08
CA GLU A 574 -25.21 17.50 50.08
C GLU A 574 -24.23 16.51 49.44
N GLN A 575 -24.42 15.21 49.62
CA GLN A 575 -23.63 14.18 48.94
C GLN A 575 -23.93 14.14 47.44
N MET A 576 -25.21 14.30 47.06
CA MET A 576 -25.64 14.36 45.66
C MET A 576 -25.02 15.57 44.95
N LYS A 577 -25.00 16.73 45.62
CA LYS A 577 -24.37 17.94 45.11
C LYS A 577 -22.86 17.81 44.95
N ARG A 578 -22.15 17.23 45.93
CA ARG A 578 -20.70 16.99 45.85
C ARG A 578 -20.34 16.00 44.75
N LEU A 579 -21.13 14.94 44.56
CA LEU A 579 -20.94 14.00 43.46
C LEU A 579 -21.12 14.70 42.10
N GLY A 580 -22.13 15.59 41.99
CA GLY A 580 -22.30 16.47 40.83
C GLY A 580 -21.08 17.34 40.55
N GLU A 581 -20.57 18.06 41.55
CA GLU A 581 -19.40 18.93 41.41
C GLU A 581 -18.11 18.17 41.02
N ASP A 582 -17.91 16.96 41.57
CA ASP A 582 -16.77 16.10 41.24
C ASP A 582 -16.88 15.55 39.81
N LEU A 583 -18.08 15.19 39.36
CA LEU A 583 -18.35 14.76 37.99
C LEU A 583 -18.22 15.92 36.99
N GLU A 584 -18.68 17.11 37.33
CA GLU A 584 -18.50 18.32 36.51
C GLU A 584 -17.02 18.66 36.33
N LYS A 585 -16.21 18.51 37.40
CA LYS A 585 -14.75 18.68 37.32
C LYS A 585 -14.06 17.60 36.49
N ALA A 586 -14.49 16.34 36.61
CA ALA A 586 -13.90 15.23 35.86
C ALA A 586 -14.20 15.30 34.35
N VAL A 587 -15.37 15.82 33.99
CA VAL A 587 -15.86 15.90 32.61
C VAL A 587 -15.54 17.25 31.94
N GLY A 588 -15.34 18.31 32.74
CA GLY A 588 -15.08 19.67 32.28
C GLY A 588 -16.33 20.35 31.68
N GLY A 589 -17.52 20.00 32.17
CA GLY A 589 -18.81 20.50 31.65
C GLY A 589 -19.98 20.17 32.59
N PRO A 590 -21.18 20.72 32.34
CA PRO A 590 -22.34 20.56 33.24
C PRO A 590 -22.83 19.11 33.25
N VAL A 591 -23.13 18.58 34.44
CA VAL A 591 -23.60 17.20 34.63
C VAL A 591 -24.94 17.21 35.37
N THR A 592 -25.96 16.59 34.77
CA THR A 592 -27.26 16.38 35.41
C THR A 592 -27.33 14.94 35.91
N LEU A 593 -27.61 14.77 37.19
CA LEU A 593 -27.73 13.48 37.84
C LEU A 593 -29.21 13.17 38.07
N ASP A 594 -29.69 12.09 37.49
CA ASP A 594 -31.04 11.57 37.69
C ASP A 594 -30.93 10.14 38.22
N ILE A 595 -30.74 10.06 39.52
CA ILE A 595 -30.38 8.83 40.22
C ILE A 595 -31.54 8.39 41.10
N THR A 596 -32.00 7.15 40.89
CA THR A 596 -33.03 6.53 41.72
C THR A 596 -32.39 5.55 42.69
N THR A 597 -32.57 5.74 43.99
CA THR A 597 -32.06 4.80 45.00
C THR A 597 -33.07 3.68 45.24
N ILE A 598 -32.65 2.43 45.08
CA ILE A 598 -33.43 1.24 45.40
C ILE A 598 -32.96 0.73 46.77
N PRO A 599 -33.82 0.77 47.81
CA PRO A 599 -33.47 0.23 49.12
C PRO A 599 -33.40 -1.29 49.05
N ALA A 600 -32.26 -1.85 49.40
CA ALA A 600 -32.07 -3.29 49.50
C ALA A 600 -32.48 -3.75 50.90
N ALA A 601 -33.40 -4.71 50.97
CA ALA A 601 -33.95 -5.23 52.21
C ALA A 601 -33.24 -6.52 52.61
N SER A 602 -32.12 -6.41 53.32
CA SER A 602 -31.58 -7.49 54.16
C SER A 602 -30.52 -6.95 55.13
N GLU A 603 -30.67 -7.25 56.41
CA GLU A 603 -29.72 -6.93 57.48
C GLU A 603 -28.37 -7.63 57.26
N GLY A 604 -27.27 -6.92 57.48
CA GLY A 604 -25.99 -7.54 57.87
C GLY A 604 -24.90 -7.72 56.81
N VAL A 605 -24.93 -7.04 55.66
CA VAL A 605 -23.81 -7.14 54.68
C VAL A 605 -22.76 -6.05 54.93
N SER A 606 -21.59 -6.46 55.41
CA SER A 606 -20.37 -5.65 55.35
C SER A 606 -19.75 -5.81 53.96
N PHE A 607 -19.50 -4.70 53.26
CA PHE A 607 -18.69 -4.72 52.03
C PHE A 607 -17.21 -4.81 52.41
N GLU A 608 -16.71 -6.03 52.66
CA GLU A 608 -15.26 -6.26 52.64
C GLU A 608 -14.73 -6.04 51.22
N THR A 609 -13.56 -5.40 51.13
CA THR A 609 -12.93 -4.85 49.93
C THR A 609 -12.95 -5.79 48.72
N ALA A 610 -13.18 -5.22 47.51
CA ALA A 610 -13.16 -5.92 46.22
C ALA A 610 -11.91 -6.81 45.98
N VAL A 611 -10.81 -6.55 46.69
CA VAL A 611 -9.58 -7.35 46.68
C VAL A 611 -9.85 -8.80 47.13
N THR A 612 -10.67 -9.03 48.16
CA THR A 612 -10.94 -10.37 48.70
C THR A 612 -11.82 -11.20 47.74
N THR A 613 -12.73 -10.55 47.02
CA THR A 613 -13.60 -11.20 46.03
C THR A 613 -12.82 -11.65 44.80
N THR A 614 -11.92 -10.81 44.30
CA THR A 614 -11.05 -11.13 43.16
C THR A 614 -10.06 -12.24 43.49
N GLU A 615 -9.52 -12.30 44.71
CA GLU A 615 -8.64 -13.39 45.16
C GLU A 615 -9.36 -14.75 45.25
N ILE A 616 -10.61 -14.76 45.73
CA ILE A 616 -11.45 -15.96 45.75
C ILE A 616 -11.81 -16.38 44.32
N GLU A 617 -12.16 -15.43 43.43
CA GLU A 617 -12.43 -15.70 42.02
C GLU A 617 -11.20 -16.25 41.28
N GLU A 618 -10.01 -15.69 41.49
CA GLU A 618 -8.77 -16.20 40.90
C GLU A 618 -8.39 -17.58 41.45
N ALA A 619 -8.53 -17.81 42.76
CA ALA A 619 -8.28 -19.10 43.37
C ALA A 619 -9.20 -20.18 42.76
N VAL A 620 -10.50 -19.88 42.64
CA VAL A 620 -11.46 -20.79 42.03
C VAL A 620 -11.18 -21.01 40.53
N ARG A 621 -10.90 -19.94 39.77
CA ARG A 621 -10.54 -20.04 38.34
C ARG A 621 -9.27 -20.86 38.13
N SER A 622 -8.28 -20.75 39.02
CA SER A 622 -7.03 -21.52 38.93
C SER A 622 -7.26 -23.02 39.13
N MET A 623 -8.15 -23.40 40.04
CA MET A 623 -8.43 -24.81 40.37
C MET A 623 -9.39 -25.48 39.39
N ILE A 624 -10.25 -24.70 38.71
CA ILE A 624 -11.20 -25.22 37.71
C ILE A 624 -10.57 -25.25 36.29
N LYS A 625 -9.41 -24.65 36.08
CA LYS A 625 -8.70 -24.56 34.79
C LYS A 625 -8.42 -25.92 34.10
N GLU A 626 -8.40 -27.01 34.86
CA GLU A 626 -8.20 -28.37 34.34
C GLU A 626 -9.50 -29.11 33.99
N LEU A 627 -10.67 -28.50 34.20
CA LEU A 627 -11.97 -29.07 33.88
C LEU A 627 -12.43 -28.62 32.47
N PRO A 628 -13.15 -29.49 31.72
CA PRO A 628 -13.58 -29.18 30.36
C PRO A 628 -14.82 -28.27 30.36
N VAL A 629 -14.61 -26.98 30.66
CA VAL A 629 -15.66 -25.96 30.72
C VAL A 629 -15.28 -24.76 29.85
N GLU A 630 -16.19 -24.31 28.97
CA GLU A 630 -15.93 -23.21 28.02
C GLU A 630 -16.04 -21.82 28.67
N GLU A 631 -17.02 -21.62 29.55
CA GLU A 631 -17.26 -20.31 30.16
C GLU A 631 -17.79 -20.44 31.61
N ILE A 632 -17.18 -19.67 32.52
CA ILE A 632 -17.54 -19.67 33.94
C ILE A 632 -17.86 -18.24 34.34
N VAL A 633 -19.13 -18.03 34.73
CA VAL A 633 -19.60 -16.79 35.34
C VAL A 633 -19.62 -17.02 36.86
N LEU A 634 -18.75 -16.30 37.56
CA LEU A 634 -18.53 -16.45 38.99
C LEU A 634 -19.13 -15.24 39.69
N THR A 635 -19.99 -15.49 40.66
CA THR A 635 -20.57 -14.43 41.50
C THR A 635 -20.41 -14.85 42.95
N VAL A 636 -19.57 -14.12 43.69
CA VAL A 636 -19.38 -14.35 45.12
C VAL A 636 -20.34 -13.43 45.89
N GLU A 637 -21.24 -14.03 46.68
CA GLU A 637 -22.15 -13.31 47.56
C GLU A 637 -21.63 -13.37 49.00
N PRO A 638 -21.23 -12.23 49.60
CA PRO A 638 -20.77 -12.22 50.98
C PRO A 638 -21.95 -12.36 51.96
N ASN A 639 -21.80 -13.23 52.97
CA ASN A 639 -22.72 -13.35 54.11
C ASN A 639 -21.91 -13.28 55.43
N PRO A 640 -22.42 -12.63 56.49
CA PRO A 640 -21.72 -12.44 57.75
C PRO A 640 -21.28 -13.73 58.49
N GLU A 641 -21.95 -14.88 58.28
CA GLU A 641 -21.60 -16.14 58.97
C GLU A 641 -20.91 -17.19 58.07
N ARG A 642 -20.96 -17.02 56.73
CA ARG A 642 -20.42 -17.94 55.71
C ARG A 642 -20.10 -17.18 54.42
N TYR A 643 -19.14 -17.62 53.61
CA TYR A 643 -19.04 -17.14 52.22
C TYR A 643 -19.94 -17.98 51.33
N LYS A 644 -20.86 -17.36 50.56
CA LYS A 644 -21.66 -18.09 49.57
C LYS A 644 -21.12 -17.81 48.18
N VAL A 645 -20.40 -18.76 47.61
CA VAL A 645 -19.83 -18.64 46.27
C VAL A 645 -20.81 -19.25 45.28
N VAL A 646 -21.45 -18.44 44.45
CA VAL A 646 -22.34 -18.95 43.41
C VAL A 646 -21.53 -19.14 42.12
N LEU A 647 -21.35 -20.39 41.72
CA LEU A 647 -20.71 -20.76 40.47
C LEU A 647 -21.77 -21.05 39.40
N ALA A 648 -21.94 -20.14 38.45
CA ALA A 648 -22.67 -20.45 37.23
C ALA A 648 -21.68 -21.00 36.19
N VAL A 649 -21.73 -22.31 35.98
CA VAL A 649 -20.80 -23.02 35.11
C VAL A 649 -21.55 -23.38 33.83
N MET A 650 -21.18 -22.76 32.71
CA MET A 650 -21.74 -23.14 31.41
C MET A 650 -21.00 -24.37 30.88
N ALA A 651 -21.71 -25.49 30.82
CA ALA A 651 -21.14 -26.77 30.43
C ALA A 651 -22.06 -27.55 29.50
N PHE A 652 -21.47 -28.22 28.51
CA PHE A 652 -22.18 -29.04 27.51
C PHE A 652 -22.97 -30.22 28.09
N LYS A 653 -22.76 -30.58 29.37
CA LYS A 653 -23.48 -31.68 30.03
C LYS A 653 -23.93 -31.28 31.44
N PRO A 654 -25.15 -31.65 31.87
CA PRO A 654 -25.72 -31.27 33.17
C PRO A 654 -24.97 -31.81 34.40
N ASN A 655 -23.91 -32.60 34.24
CA ASN A 655 -23.08 -33.18 35.32
C ASN A 655 -21.58 -32.86 35.16
N ALA A 656 -21.21 -31.73 34.55
CA ALA A 656 -19.81 -31.43 34.23
C ALA A 656 -18.90 -31.18 35.44
N LEU A 657 -19.45 -30.80 36.60
CA LEU A 657 -18.72 -30.78 37.88
C LEU A 657 -19.22 -31.92 38.79
N PRO A 658 -18.38 -32.92 39.13
CA PRO A 658 -18.75 -33.96 40.09
C PRO A 658 -18.96 -33.35 41.48
N ALA A 659 -20.05 -33.73 42.19
CA ALA A 659 -20.34 -33.25 43.55
C ALA A 659 -19.13 -33.38 44.50
N LYS A 660 -18.39 -34.50 44.39
CA LYS A 660 -17.17 -34.75 45.18
C LYS A 660 -16.08 -33.67 44.99
N LYS A 661 -15.95 -33.08 43.81
CA LYS A 661 -15.01 -31.97 43.56
C LYS A 661 -15.51 -30.64 44.10
N VAL A 662 -16.83 -30.44 44.17
CA VAL A 662 -17.43 -29.25 44.79
C VAL A 662 -17.15 -29.28 46.30
N ASP A 663 -17.36 -30.43 46.94
CA ASP A 663 -17.08 -30.63 48.37
C ASP A 663 -15.60 -30.41 48.71
N GLU A 664 -14.67 -30.92 47.88
CA GLU A 664 -13.22 -30.68 48.04
C GLU A 664 -12.87 -29.19 47.90
N LEU A 665 -13.56 -28.45 47.03
CA LEU A 665 -13.33 -27.01 46.82
C LEU A 665 -13.88 -26.17 47.98
N GLU A 666 -15.08 -26.49 48.46
CA GLU A 666 -15.68 -25.88 49.65
C GLU A 666 -14.78 -26.04 50.86
N GLN A 667 -14.22 -27.24 51.06
CA GLN A 667 -13.34 -27.54 52.18
C GLN A 667 -12.01 -26.77 52.10
N ALA A 668 -11.36 -26.75 50.94
CA ALA A 668 -10.09 -26.04 50.76
C ALA A 668 -10.21 -24.52 50.92
N LEU A 669 -11.31 -23.94 50.43
CA LEU A 669 -11.60 -22.51 50.62
C LEU A 669 -11.99 -22.20 52.06
N SER A 670 -12.78 -23.08 52.70
CA SER A 670 -13.17 -22.88 54.10
C SER A 670 -11.98 -22.89 55.06
N GLU A 671 -10.99 -23.76 54.80
CA GLU A 671 -9.76 -23.85 55.59
C GLU A 671 -8.80 -22.67 55.35
N LYS A 672 -8.72 -22.18 54.11
CA LYS A 672 -7.84 -21.05 53.75
C LYS A 672 -8.34 -19.71 54.27
N TYR A 673 -9.66 -19.52 54.35
CA TYR A 673 -10.28 -18.23 54.70
C TYR A 673 -10.96 -18.23 56.08
N ASP A 674 -10.79 -19.30 56.87
CA ASP A 674 -11.26 -19.47 58.26
C ASP A 674 -12.76 -19.17 58.46
N LYS A 675 -13.57 -19.43 57.42
CA LYS A 675 -15.05 -19.31 57.43
C LYS A 675 -15.66 -20.36 56.51
N PRO A 676 -16.87 -20.89 56.79
CA PRO A 676 -17.50 -21.89 55.94
C PRO A 676 -17.84 -21.30 54.57
N VAL A 677 -17.45 -21.98 53.48
CA VAL A 677 -17.73 -21.61 52.10
C VAL A 677 -18.73 -22.60 51.49
N GLU A 678 -19.84 -22.11 50.95
CA GLU A 678 -20.85 -22.92 50.26
C GLU A 678 -20.86 -22.57 48.77
N ILE A 679 -20.69 -23.58 47.91
CA ILE A 679 -20.60 -23.46 46.46
C ILE A 679 -21.87 -24.01 45.82
N ASN A 680 -22.66 -23.11 45.22
CA ASN A 680 -23.84 -23.50 44.45
C ASN A 680 -23.50 -23.53 42.96
N VAL A 681 -23.54 -24.72 42.35
CA VAL A 681 -23.24 -24.92 40.93
C VAL A 681 -24.53 -24.94 40.10
N TYR A 682 -24.67 -23.98 39.19
CA TYR A 682 -25.75 -23.97 38.21
C TYR A 682 -25.21 -24.35 36.83
N ALA A 683 -25.67 -25.49 36.29
CA ALA A 683 -25.37 -25.90 34.93
C ALA A 683 -26.46 -25.37 33.98
N ILE A 684 -26.08 -24.51 33.05
CA ILE A 684 -26.99 -24.02 32.00
C ILE A 684 -26.82 -24.90 30.77
N PRO A 685 -27.84 -25.67 30.34
CA PRO A 685 -27.78 -26.44 29.11
C PRO A 685 -27.73 -25.49 27.91
N THR A 686 -26.80 -25.70 26.97
CA THR A 686 -26.60 -24.86 25.78
C THR A 686 -27.84 -24.72 24.90
N GLU A 687 -28.80 -25.65 24.97
CA GLU A 687 -30.04 -25.63 24.18
C GLU A 687 -31.04 -24.51 24.57
N LYS A 688 -30.83 -23.78 25.69
CA LYS A 688 -31.77 -22.76 26.19
C LYS A 688 -31.39 -21.30 25.89
N ILE A 689 -30.33 -21.04 25.13
CA ILE A 689 -29.81 -19.68 24.92
C ILE A 689 -30.44 -18.99 23.68
N ASP A 690 -31.23 -19.69 22.86
CA ASP A 690 -31.86 -19.14 21.65
C ASP A 690 -33.24 -18.47 21.86
N ARG A 691 -33.47 -17.79 23.00
CA ARG A 691 -34.69 -16.98 23.22
C ARG A 691 -34.45 -15.65 23.90
#